data_AF-A0AAP2PBJ3-F1
#
_entry.id   AF-A0AAP2PBJ3-F1
#
_cell.length_a   1.000
_cell.length_b   1.000
_cell.length_c   1.000
_cell.angle_alpha   90.00
_cell.angle_beta   90.00
_cell.angle_gamma   90.00
#
_symmetry.space_group_name_H-M   'P 1'
#
loop_
_entity.id
_entity.type
_entity.pdbx_description
1 polymer ?
#
loop_
_entity_poly.entity_id
_entity_poly.type
_entity_poly.pdbx_seq_one_letter_code
_entity_poly.pdbx_strand_id
1 'polypeptide(L)'
;MPAYACCDLGSINLTRFVLNPFQKNASFNFDAFRLLIPAAVRMLDNVLDVTVWPLEKQRDEAMAKRRIGLGFLGLGDALVMLGLRYDSDEGRAMASKIAEVMRDAAYRASIDLAAERGSFPMLDTEKYLESGFAKRLPERIRKAIAKHGIRNSHLLSIAPTGTISLAFADNASNGIEPAFSWSYNRRKRTEDGHKDYTVEDHAFRVFREQGGDTDNLPPAFVSALSIRAEDHAKMIAAVMPYIDTSISKTVNVPADYPFEDFKDLYMQGWKSGAKGLATFRPNAVTGSVLSETPSPTPEVTSDIDESDPDRRVQLKEVPEPPMASLRWRKRPSLPCGNPSWTYMLEHPHGYRFGVFVGHVQNGSAQPFEVWVNGAEQPRGLGALAMSLSMDMRSEDRGWLKAKLDSLAMARGDDAFHLALPPEGEMTPVPSLVAGFARVLRARCEQLGAFEVVGPTPVLDALMSPKEPKTGPDGTMAWSVDVMNSMTEDDFVLMVKELTMPDGTRRPYSCWLAGEYPRALDGLCKSLSFDMRVLDVGWIGGKLSQLLDYAEPRGDFMAKSPGEDRQATYPSTVAYVARLLLHRYAMLGLLDEQGAPVSAMGLIVSEEASETDVPEPQQAKVTGRLCKECNHRAVIRQGGCSHCTACGAVGDCG
;
A
#
# COMPACT_ATOMS: atom_id res chain seq x y z
N MET A 1 -13.95 6.05 20.60
CA MET A 1 -14.03 5.45 21.96
C MET A 1 -12.95 6.11 22.83
N PRO A 2 -13.07 6.14 24.17
CA PRO A 2 -11.99 6.66 25.01
C PRO A 2 -10.71 5.80 24.88
N ALA A 3 -9.57 6.33 25.31
CA ALA A 3 -8.31 5.59 25.29
C ALA A 3 -8.44 4.24 26.00
N TYR A 4 -7.85 3.19 25.42
CA TYR A 4 -7.89 1.80 25.91
C TYR A 4 -9.28 1.16 26.00
N ALA A 5 -10.35 1.82 25.54
CA ALA A 5 -11.67 1.21 25.53
C ALA A 5 -11.80 0.10 24.49
N CYS A 6 -12.54 -0.93 24.85
CA CYS A 6 -12.89 -2.07 24.02
C CYS A 6 -14.41 -2.23 23.92
N CYS A 7 -14.84 -3.10 23.01
CA CYS A 7 -16.24 -3.43 22.84
C CYS A 7 -16.36 -4.82 22.20
N ASP A 8 -17.03 -5.74 22.89
CA ASP A 8 -17.32 -7.06 22.33
C ASP A 8 -18.56 -6.99 21.44
N LEU A 9 -18.41 -7.42 20.18
CA LEU A 9 -19.44 -7.29 19.16
C LEU A 9 -20.14 -8.63 18.91
N GLY A 10 -21.44 -8.58 18.68
CA GLY A 10 -22.25 -9.71 18.23
C GLY A 10 -23.33 -9.25 17.27
N SER A 11 -23.83 -10.13 16.40
CA SER A 11 -24.86 -9.76 15.43
C SER A 11 -25.92 -10.85 15.29
N ILE A 12 -27.18 -10.44 15.30
CA ILE A 12 -28.32 -11.32 15.05
C ILE A 12 -28.67 -11.31 13.56
N ASN A 13 -28.79 -12.49 12.95
CA ASN A 13 -29.22 -12.61 11.55
C ASN A 13 -30.74 -12.40 11.43
N LEU A 14 -31.16 -11.28 10.83
CA LEU A 14 -32.56 -10.88 10.71
C LEU A 14 -33.38 -11.77 9.77
N THR A 15 -32.75 -12.36 8.76
CA THR A 15 -33.42 -13.22 7.76
C THR A 15 -34.10 -14.43 8.41
N ARG A 16 -33.57 -14.90 9.55
CA ARG A 16 -34.11 -16.03 10.33
C ARG A 16 -35.42 -15.74 11.04
N PHE A 17 -35.84 -14.47 11.08
CA PHE A 17 -37.08 -14.04 11.72
C PHE A 17 -38.17 -13.69 10.71
N VAL A 18 -37.91 -13.81 9.40
CA VAL A 18 -38.94 -13.58 8.39
C VAL A 18 -39.78 -14.85 8.21
N LEU A 19 -41.09 -14.71 8.37
CA LEU A 19 -42.10 -15.73 8.13
C LEU A 19 -42.69 -15.53 6.73
N ASN A 20 -42.89 -16.63 5.99
CA ASN A 20 -43.47 -16.64 4.64
C ASN A 20 -42.77 -15.65 3.68
N PRO A 21 -41.44 -15.74 3.50
CA PRO A 21 -40.71 -14.78 2.68
C PRO A 21 -41.25 -14.72 1.24
N PHE A 22 -41.23 -13.53 0.65
CA PHE A 22 -41.71 -13.19 -0.70
C PHE A 22 -43.21 -13.35 -0.93
N GLN A 23 -43.98 -13.81 0.07
CA GLN A 23 -45.43 -13.93 0.00
C GLN A 23 -46.14 -12.65 0.45
N LYS A 24 -47.41 -12.48 0.05
CA LYS A 24 -48.23 -11.33 0.45
C LYS A 24 -48.44 -11.21 1.98
N ASN A 25 -48.33 -12.32 2.70
CA ASN A 25 -48.44 -12.39 4.15
C ASN A 25 -47.06 -12.50 4.84
N ALA A 26 -45.97 -12.12 4.16
CA ALA A 26 -44.64 -12.07 4.75
C ALA A 26 -44.64 -11.17 6.00
N SER A 27 -44.03 -11.62 7.09
CA SER A 27 -44.01 -10.86 8.35
C SER A 27 -42.74 -11.13 9.16
N PHE A 28 -42.36 -10.18 10.01
CA PHE A 28 -41.20 -10.33 10.90
C PHE A 28 -41.65 -10.85 12.27
N ASN A 29 -41.06 -11.95 12.74
CA ASN A 29 -41.35 -12.57 14.02
C ASN A 29 -40.64 -11.84 15.18
N PHE A 30 -41.25 -10.73 15.61
CA PHE A 30 -40.72 -9.93 16.71
C PHE A 30 -40.68 -10.66 18.05
N ASP A 31 -41.52 -11.66 18.28
CA ASP A 31 -41.54 -12.39 19.55
C ASP A 31 -40.36 -13.33 19.68
N ALA A 32 -40.04 -14.08 18.62
CA ALA A 32 -38.81 -14.87 18.56
C ALA A 32 -37.57 -13.98 18.65
N PHE A 33 -37.58 -12.81 18.00
CA PHE A 33 -36.48 -11.85 18.06
C PHE A 33 -36.25 -11.36 19.50
N ARG A 34 -37.31 -10.97 20.22
CA ARG A 34 -37.24 -10.59 21.64
C ARG A 34 -36.73 -11.70 22.53
N LEU A 35 -37.07 -12.95 22.23
CA LEU A 35 -36.64 -14.11 23.02
C LEU A 35 -35.13 -14.37 22.90
N LEU A 36 -34.52 -14.12 21.74
CA LEU A 36 -33.09 -14.35 21.51
C LEU A 36 -32.19 -13.30 22.18
N ILE A 37 -32.61 -12.04 22.17
CA ILE A 37 -31.76 -10.89 22.55
C ILE A 37 -31.16 -11.02 23.97
N PRO A 38 -31.89 -11.45 25.02
CA PRO A 38 -31.32 -11.62 26.35
C PRO A 38 -30.15 -12.61 26.39
N ALA A 39 -30.24 -13.70 25.64
CA ALA A 39 -29.16 -14.69 25.54
C ALA A 39 -27.94 -14.08 24.84
N ALA A 40 -28.13 -13.29 23.77
CA ALA A 40 -27.05 -12.59 23.07
C ALA A 40 -26.36 -11.55 23.96
N VAL A 41 -27.12 -10.75 24.73
CA VAL A 41 -26.55 -9.78 25.68
C VAL A 41 -25.76 -10.48 26.78
N ARG A 42 -26.29 -11.55 27.37
CA ARG A 42 -25.54 -12.35 28.37
C ARG A 42 -24.28 -12.97 27.78
N MET A 43 -24.35 -13.47 26.56
CA MET A 43 -23.18 -14.03 25.87
C MET A 43 -22.08 -12.98 25.75
N LEU A 44 -22.40 -11.78 25.24
CA LEU A 44 -21.42 -10.69 25.12
C LEU A 44 -20.90 -10.22 26.48
N ASP A 45 -21.75 -10.13 27.52
CA ASP A 45 -21.29 -9.80 28.88
C ASP A 45 -20.32 -10.85 29.44
N ASN A 46 -20.54 -12.14 29.14
CA ASN A 46 -19.60 -13.21 29.54
C ASN A 46 -18.27 -13.13 28.79
N VAL A 47 -18.28 -12.72 27.51
CA VAL A 47 -17.05 -12.59 26.70
C VAL A 47 -16.07 -11.62 27.37
N LEU A 48 -16.55 -10.53 27.96
CA LEU A 48 -15.71 -9.59 28.69
C LEU A 48 -14.90 -10.26 29.81
N ASP A 49 -15.51 -11.22 30.51
CA ASP A 49 -14.91 -11.90 31.67
C ASP A 49 -13.87 -12.96 31.26
N VAL A 50 -14.07 -13.62 30.12
CA VAL A 50 -13.17 -14.68 29.63
C VAL A 50 -12.11 -14.19 28.65
N THR A 51 -12.22 -12.94 28.20
CA THR A 51 -11.26 -12.35 27.27
C THR A 51 -9.90 -12.15 27.94
N VAL A 52 -8.86 -12.67 27.29
CA VAL A 52 -7.47 -12.38 27.67
C VAL A 52 -7.06 -11.06 27.04
N TRP A 53 -6.96 -10.02 27.86
CA TRP A 53 -6.67 -8.67 27.40
C TRP A 53 -5.16 -8.50 27.15
N PRO A 54 -4.74 -7.98 25.98
CA PRO A 54 -3.32 -7.79 25.66
C PRO A 54 -2.66 -6.69 26.50
N LEU A 55 -3.44 -5.74 27.02
CA LEU A 55 -2.97 -4.65 27.87
C LEU A 55 -3.79 -4.58 29.16
N GLU A 56 -3.12 -4.41 30.29
CA GLU A 56 -3.78 -4.24 31.60
C GLU A 56 -4.77 -3.06 31.60
N LYS A 57 -4.37 -1.92 31.04
CA LYS A 57 -5.24 -0.74 30.92
C LYS A 57 -6.54 -1.03 30.14
N GLN A 58 -6.48 -1.93 29.15
CA GLN A 58 -7.66 -2.31 28.38
C GLN A 58 -8.57 -3.23 29.19
N ARG A 59 -8.01 -4.18 29.95
CA ARG A 59 -8.76 -4.99 30.93
C ARG A 59 -9.48 -4.09 31.92
N ASP A 60 -8.78 -3.13 32.51
CA ASP A 60 -9.36 -2.26 33.53
C ASP A 60 -10.50 -1.41 32.96
N GLU A 61 -10.35 -0.87 31.76
CA GLU A 61 -11.41 -0.17 31.03
C GLU A 61 -12.61 -1.09 30.72
N ALA A 62 -12.35 -2.33 30.27
CA ALA A 62 -13.38 -3.33 29.99
C ALA A 62 -14.20 -3.65 31.25
N MET A 63 -13.52 -3.90 32.38
CA MET A 63 -14.17 -4.27 33.64
C MET A 63 -14.90 -3.09 34.27
N ALA A 64 -14.37 -1.87 34.13
CA ALA A 64 -14.97 -0.67 34.68
C ALA A 64 -16.29 -0.26 33.99
N LYS A 65 -16.41 -0.49 32.68
CA LYS A 65 -17.52 0.02 31.86
C LYS A 65 -18.36 -1.07 31.17
N ARG A 66 -17.84 -2.29 31.07
CA ARG A 66 -18.49 -3.48 30.49
C ARG A 66 -19.21 -3.22 29.17
N ARG A 67 -18.51 -2.56 28.23
CA ARG A 67 -19.10 -2.13 26.95
C ARG A 67 -19.26 -3.32 26.00
N ILE A 68 -20.47 -3.52 25.50
CA ILE A 68 -20.78 -4.50 24.46
C ILE A 68 -21.46 -3.81 23.27
N GLY A 69 -21.51 -4.48 22.12
CA GLY A 69 -22.10 -3.98 20.89
C GLY A 69 -22.88 -5.07 20.17
N LEU A 70 -24.11 -5.31 20.62
CA LEU A 70 -25.08 -6.14 19.93
C LEU A 70 -25.65 -5.37 18.73
N GLY A 71 -25.55 -5.96 17.55
CA GLY A 71 -26.15 -5.47 16.33
C GLY A 71 -26.95 -6.55 15.62
N PHE A 72 -27.17 -6.33 14.34
CA PHE A 72 -27.80 -7.27 13.44
C PHE A 72 -27.09 -7.28 12.09
N LEU A 73 -27.35 -8.33 11.30
CA LEU A 73 -27.01 -8.44 9.89
C LEU A 73 -28.23 -8.91 9.09
N GLY A 74 -28.17 -8.77 7.77
CA GLY A 74 -29.22 -9.22 6.86
C GLY A 74 -30.43 -8.30 6.82
N LEU A 75 -30.27 -7.00 7.13
CA LEU A 75 -31.40 -6.05 7.08
C LEU A 75 -31.94 -5.90 5.66
N GLY A 76 -31.04 -5.74 4.68
CA GLY A 76 -31.41 -5.64 3.26
C GLY A 76 -32.25 -6.83 2.84
N ASP A 77 -31.74 -8.03 3.08
CA ASP A 77 -32.41 -9.28 2.71
C ASP A 77 -33.72 -9.48 3.44
N ALA A 78 -33.77 -9.18 4.74
CA ALA A 78 -35.01 -9.26 5.50
C ALA A 78 -36.09 -8.35 4.91
N LEU A 79 -35.74 -7.13 4.46
CA LEU A 79 -36.67 -6.23 3.79
C LEU A 79 -37.11 -6.79 2.43
N VAL A 80 -36.19 -7.31 1.62
CA VAL A 80 -36.51 -7.95 0.33
C VAL A 80 -37.46 -9.14 0.54
N MET A 81 -37.17 -10.00 1.53
CA MET A 81 -38.01 -11.14 1.92
C MET A 81 -39.39 -10.72 2.45
N LEU A 82 -39.51 -9.51 3.02
CA LEU A 82 -40.79 -8.93 3.43
C LEU A 82 -41.54 -8.24 2.28
N GLY A 83 -40.95 -8.17 1.08
CA GLY A 83 -41.50 -7.42 -0.06
C GLY A 83 -41.38 -5.91 0.09
N LEU A 84 -40.47 -5.43 0.94
CA LEU A 84 -40.24 -4.01 1.22
C LEU A 84 -38.97 -3.53 0.53
N ARG A 85 -39.06 -2.41 -0.18
CA ARG A 85 -37.88 -1.74 -0.73
C ARG A 85 -37.05 -1.11 0.37
N TYR A 86 -35.73 -1.27 0.31
CA TYR A 86 -34.80 -0.68 1.26
C TYR A 86 -34.92 0.86 1.32
N ASP A 87 -35.13 1.50 0.18
CA ASP A 87 -35.24 2.95 0.00
C ASP A 87 -36.66 3.52 0.17
N SER A 88 -37.63 2.69 0.58
CA SER A 88 -39.02 3.12 0.88
C SER A 88 -39.20 3.60 2.32
N ASP A 89 -40.25 4.38 2.56
CA ASP A 89 -40.63 4.80 3.92
C ASP A 89 -41.06 3.62 4.78
N GLU A 90 -41.76 2.63 4.19
CA GLU A 90 -42.15 1.40 4.84
C GLU A 90 -40.93 0.55 5.24
N GLY A 91 -39.93 0.46 4.35
CA GLY A 91 -38.67 -0.23 4.63
C GLY A 91 -37.89 0.42 5.78
N ARG A 92 -37.79 1.76 5.78
CA ARG A 92 -37.21 2.53 6.89
C ARG A 92 -37.99 2.35 8.19
N ALA A 93 -39.32 2.38 8.15
CA ALA A 93 -40.17 2.18 9.32
C ALA A 93 -39.99 0.78 9.92
N MET A 94 -39.88 -0.26 9.07
CA MET A 94 -39.58 -1.62 9.52
C MET A 94 -38.19 -1.71 10.15
N ALA A 95 -37.18 -1.11 9.53
CA ALA A 95 -35.81 -1.07 10.10
C ALA A 95 -35.77 -0.35 11.46
N SER A 96 -36.45 0.79 11.59
CA SER A 96 -36.64 1.49 12.87
C SER A 96 -37.33 0.59 13.89
N LYS A 97 -38.36 -0.17 13.48
CA LYS A 97 -39.08 -1.06 14.40
C LYS A 97 -38.21 -2.20 14.91
N ILE A 98 -37.42 -2.82 14.03
CA ILE A 98 -36.46 -3.87 14.40
C ILE A 98 -35.43 -3.31 15.39
N ALA A 99 -34.84 -2.15 15.09
CA ALA A 99 -33.85 -1.51 15.97
C ALA A 99 -34.45 -1.08 17.33
N GLU A 100 -35.69 -0.58 17.34
CA GLU A 100 -36.43 -0.25 18.57
C GLU A 100 -36.62 -1.47 19.47
N VAL A 101 -37.09 -2.58 18.89
CA VAL A 101 -37.32 -3.82 19.63
C VAL A 101 -35.99 -4.39 20.15
N MET A 102 -34.93 -4.33 19.34
CA MET A 102 -33.59 -4.73 19.76
C MET A 102 -33.11 -3.91 20.96
N ARG A 103 -33.23 -2.58 20.88
CA ARG A 103 -32.85 -1.68 21.97
C ARG A 103 -33.59 -2.00 23.25
N ASP A 104 -34.92 -2.06 23.19
CA ASP A 104 -35.73 -2.21 24.39
C ASP A 104 -35.50 -3.56 25.08
N ALA A 105 -35.31 -4.64 24.31
CA ALA A 105 -35.00 -5.96 24.84
C ALA A 105 -33.57 -6.05 25.39
N ALA A 106 -32.59 -5.45 24.71
CA ALA A 106 -31.20 -5.47 25.16
C ALA A 106 -31.01 -4.70 26.48
N TYR A 107 -31.59 -3.50 26.58
CA TYR A 107 -31.55 -2.71 27.81
C TYR A 107 -32.22 -3.44 28.98
N ARG A 108 -33.36 -4.09 28.74
CA ARG A 108 -34.00 -4.93 29.76
C ARG A 108 -33.09 -6.08 30.21
N ALA A 109 -32.48 -6.79 29.26
CA ALA A 109 -31.56 -7.88 29.58
C ALA A 109 -30.36 -7.42 30.41
N SER A 110 -29.81 -6.24 30.12
CA SER A 110 -28.70 -5.68 30.91
C SER A 110 -29.12 -5.19 32.30
N ILE A 111 -30.38 -4.75 32.46
CA ILE A 111 -30.96 -4.46 33.79
C ILE A 111 -31.14 -5.75 34.59
N ASP A 112 -31.65 -6.81 33.96
CA ASP A 112 -31.81 -8.12 34.60
C ASP A 112 -30.44 -8.69 35.02
N LEU A 113 -29.41 -8.54 34.17
CA LEU A 113 -28.04 -8.89 34.51
C LEU A 113 -27.47 -8.02 35.63
N ALA A 114 -27.86 -6.75 35.73
CA ALA A 114 -27.44 -5.89 36.83
C ALA A 114 -28.02 -6.37 38.17
N ALA A 115 -29.28 -6.82 38.16
CA ALA A 115 -29.92 -7.40 39.33
C ALA A 115 -29.28 -8.74 39.74
N GLU A 116 -28.83 -9.56 38.78
CA GLU A 116 -28.15 -10.83 39.05
C GLU A 116 -26.68 -10.66 39.47
N ARG A 117 -25.92 -9.80 38.77
CA ARG A 117 -24.44 -9.78 38.81
C ARG A 117 -23.86 -8.43 39.26
N GLY A 118 -24.70 -7.46 39.54
CA GLY A 118 -24.31 -6.07 39.82
C GLY A 118 -24.17 -5.22 38.55
N SER A 119 -24.30 -3.91 38.71
CA SER A 119 -24.09 -2.93 37.64
C SER A 119 -22.64 -2.83 37.20
N PHE A 120 -22.35 -2.17 36.07
CA PHE A 120 -20.95 -1.84 35.75
C PHE A 120 -20.36 -0.90 36.82
N PRO A 121 -19.09 -1.05 37.21
CA PRO A 121 -18.49 -0.33 38.35
C PRO A 121 -18.55 1.20 38.28
N MET A 122 -18.44 1.80 37.08
CA MET A 122 -18.47 3.26 36.91
C MET A 122 -19.88 3.86 36.81
N LEU A 123 -20.94 3.10 37.11
CA LEU A 123 -22.30 3.61 36.99
C LEU A 123 -22.58 4.70 38.03
N ASP A 124 -22.77 5.92 37.53
CA ASP A 124 -23.48 6.98 38.24
C ASP A 124 -24.88 7.07 37.63
N THR A 125 -25.89 6.55 38.32
CA THR A 125 -27.24 6.35 37.78
C THR A 125 -27.90 7.65 37.33
N GLU A 126 -27.74 8.73 38.09
CA GLU A 126 -28.34 10.03 37.76
C GLU A 126 -27.68 10.61 36.51
N LYS A 127 -26.35 10.65 36.47
CA LYS A 127 -25.60 11.12 35.28
C LYS A 127 -25.84 10.24 34.06
N TYR A 128 -25.96 8.93 34.26
CA TYR A 128 -26.25 7.99 33.18
C TYR A 128 -27.62 8.27 32.56
N LEU A 129 -28.67 8.42 33.38
CA LEU A 129 -30.04 8.66 32.90
C LEU A 129 -30.25 10.02 32.25
N GLU A 130 -29.39 11.01 32.57
CA GLU A 130 -29.37 12.31 31.90
C GLU A 130 -28.42 12.37 30.69
N SER A 131 -27.69 11.29 30.39
CA SER A 131 -26.85 11.21 29.19
C SER A 131 -27.68 11.24 27.90
N GLY A 132 -27.10 11.76 26.81
CA GLY A 132 -27.84 12.06 25.57
C GLY A 132 -28.63 10.88 24.98
N PHE A 133 -28.13 9.65 25.09
CA PHE A 133 -28.89 8.48 24.64
C PHE A 133 -29.90 8.00 25.68
N ALA A 134 -29.47 7.80 26.93
CA ALA A 134 -30.32 7.23 27.98
C ALA A 134 -31.53 8.11 28.32
N LYS A 135 -31.40 9.43 28.19
CA LYS A 135 -32.50 10.38 28.38
C LYS A 135 -33.67 10.16 27.42
N ARG A 136 -33.41 9.55 26.26
CA ARG A 136 -34.42 9.22 25.24
C ARG A 136 -34.98 7.80 25.37
N LEU A 137 -34.48 7.01 26.32
CA LEU A 137 -35.03 5.68 26.59
C LEU A 137 -36.48 5.79 27.08
N PRO A 138 -37.33 4.80 26.79
CA PRO A 138 -38.67 4.80 27.32
C PRO A 138 -38.71 4.85 28.85
N GLU A 139 -39.69 5.55 29.40
CA GLU A 139 -39.78 5.82 30.85
C GLU A 139 -39.76 4.54 31.70
N ARG A 140 -40.38 3.46 31.22
CA ARG A 140 -40.34 2.15 31.88
C ARG A 140 -38.93 1.57 32.02
N ILE A 141 -38.05 1.81 31.04
CA ILE A 141 -36.65 1.36 31.06
C ILE A 141 -35.84 2.29 31.97
N ARG A 142 -36.05 3.61 31.88
CA ARG A 142 -35.38 4.60 32.77
C ARG A 142 -35.66 4.31 34.25
N LYS A 143 -36.92 4.07 34.61
CA LYS A 143 -37.33 3.68 35.98
C LYS A 143 -36.71 2.35 36.42
N ALA A 144 -36.59 1.39 35.51
CA ALA A 144 -35.97 0.10 35.82
C ALA A 144 -34.46 0.24 36.05
N ILE A 145 -33.75 1.05 35.24
CA ILE A 145 -32.33 1.39 35.47
C ILE A 145 -32.16 2.14 36.80
N ALA A 146 -33.05 3.09 37.13
CA ALA A 146 -33.00 3.81 38.40
C ALA A 146 -33.13 2.87 39.62
N LYS A 147 -33.95 1.82 39.49
CA LYS A 147 -34.23 0.87 40.56
C LYS A 147 -33.20 -0.24 40.70
N HIS A 148 -32.72 -0.77 39.58
CA HIS A 148 -31.92 -2.01 39.54
C HIS A 148 -30.49 -1.79 39.01
N GLY A 149 -30.20 -0.60 38.48
CA GLY A 149 -28.97 -0.31 37.75
C GLY A 149 -28.93 -0.94 36.36
N ILE A 150 -27.74 -0.98 35.76
CA ILE A 150 -27.52 -1.57 34.43
C ILE A 150 -26.13 -2.22 34.36
N ARG A 151 -26.03 -3.40 33.75
CA ARG A 151 -24.80 -4.20 33.73
C ARG A 151 -23.74 -3.64 32.78
N ASN A 152 -24.17 -3.02 31.68
CA ASN A 152 -23.30 -2.61 30.58
C ASN A 152 -23.48 -1.10 30.31
N SER A 153 -22.38 -0.37 30.13
CA SER A 153 -22.48 1.07 29.86
C SER A 153 -23.09 1.38 28.49
N HIS A 154 -22.78 0.55 27.48
CA HIS A 154 -23.37 0.59 26.15
C HIS A 154 -23.63 -0.85 25.69
N LEU A 155 -24.64 -1.01 24.83
CA LEU A 155 -25.20 -2.29 24.45
C LEU A 155 -25.26 -2.51 22.94
N LEU A 156 -25.38 -1.46 22.12
CA LEU A 156 -25.87 -1.58 20.75
C LEU A 156 -24.91 -0.96 19.75
N SER A 157 -24.49 -1.73 18.76
CA SER A 157 -23.62 -1.30 17.67
C SER A 157 -23.93 -2.10 16.42
N ILE A 158 -24.05 -1.44 15.25
CA ILE A 158 -24.18 -2.16 13.98
C ILE A 158 -22.83 -2.16 13.28
N ALA A 159 -22.23 -3.34 13.19
CA ALA A 159 -20.93 -3.57 12.58
C ALA A 159 -21.05 -3.88 11.06
N PRO A 160 -19.94 -3.87 10.29
CA PRO A 160 -19.94 -4.27 8.88
C PRO A 160 -20.33 -5.74 8.66
N THR A 161 -20.03 -6.64 9.58
CA THR A 161 -20.36 -8.09 9.53
C THR A 161 -19.89 -8.90 8.32
N GLY A 162 -19.03 -8.37 7.44
CA GLY A 162 -18.63 -9.03 6.18
C GLY A 162 -18.14 -10.48 6.31
N THR A 163 -17.30 -10.79 7.30
CA THR A 163 -16.80 -12.16 7.51
C THR A 163 -17.86 -13.08 8.11
N ILE A 164 -18.56 -12.63 9.16
CA ILE A 164 -19.55 -13.47 9.85
C ILE A 164 -20.80 -13.70 8.98
N SER A 165 -21.14 -12.76 8.11
CA SER A 165 -22.27 -12.92 7.20
C SER A 165 -21.98 -13.99 6.16
N LEU A 166 -20.82 -13.89 5.48
CA LEU A 166 -20.37 -14.90 4.53
C LEU A 166 -20.24 -16.29 5.17
N ALA A 167 -19.59 -16.37 6.34
CA ALA A 167 -19.24 -17.66 6.93
C ALA A 167 -20.40 -18.35 7.64
N PHE A 168 -21.30 -17.59 8.27
CA PHE A 168 -22.30 -18.13 9.21
C PHE A 168 -23.73 -17.68 8.94
N ALA A 169 -23.95 -16.76 8.01
CA ALA A 169 -25.27 -16.26 7.66
C ALA A 169 -25.59 -16.38 6.18
N ASP A 170 -24.96 -17.35 5.50
CA ASP A 170 -25.26 -17.68 4.11
C ASP A 170 -25.15 -16.46 3.17
N ASN A 171 -24.12 -15.66 3.38
CA ASN A 171 -23.86 -14.44 2.62
C ASN A 171 -25.04 -13.46 2.61
N ALA A 172 -25.79 -13.36 3.71
CA ALA A 172 -26.81 -12.35 3.87
C ALA A 172 -26.21 -10.92 3.81
N SER A 173 -27.05 -9.92 3.56
CA SER A 173 -26.63 -8.53 3.51
C SER A 173 -25.90 -8.11 4.79
N ASN A 174 -24.91 -7.24 4.62
CA ASN A 174 -23.94 -6.92 5.67
C ASN A 174 -24.49 -5.89 6.66
N GLY A 175 -24.75 -6.28 7.90
CA GLY A 175 -25.16 -5.33 8.93
C GLY A 175 -26.49 -4.64 8.61
N ILE A 176 -26.43 -3.31 8.49
CA ILE A 176 -27.53 -2.45 8.02
C ILE A 176 -27.55 -2.32 6.48
N GLU A 177 -26.51 -2.74 5.76
CA GLU A 177 -26.38 -2.56 4.31
C GLU A 177 -27.52 -3.25 3.53
N PRO A 178 -27.96 -2.68 2.39
CA PRO A 178 -28.68 -3.45 1.38
C PRO A 178 -27.74 -4.49 0.76
N ALA A 179 -28.31 -5.45 0.01
CA ALA A 179 -27.50 -6.34 -0.81
C ALA A 179 -26.64 -5.52 -1.78
N PHE A 180 -25.34 -5.83 -1.87
CA PHE A 180 -24.45 -5.12 -2.80
C PHE A 180 -24.77 -5.49 -4.24
N SER A 181 -24.90 -6.79 -4.48
CA SER A 181 -25.25 -7.44 -5.74
C SER A 181 -25.91 -8.78 -5.44
N TRP A 182 -26.68 -9.32 -6.39
CA TRP A 182 -27.32 -10.63 -6.26
C TRP A 182 -26.36 -11.80 -6.49
N SER A 183 -25.32 -11.59 -7.32
CA SER A 183 -24.29 -12.59 -7.61
C SER A 183 -22.96 -11.89 -7.94
N TYR A 184 -21.85 -12.40 -7.40
CA TYR A 184 -20.51 -11.90 -7.69
C TYR A 184 -19.45 -12.99 -7.54
N ASN A 185 -18.30 -12.81 -8.19
CA ASN A 185 -17.18 -13.75 -8.08
C ASN A 185 -16.24 -13.36 -6.94
N ARG A 186 -15.87 -14.32 -6.11
CA ARG A 186 -14.90 -14.17 -5.02
C ARG A 186 -13.71 -15.07 -5.23
N ARG A 187 -12.54 -14.47 -5.38
CA ARG A 187 -11.27 -15.16 -5.52
C ARG A 187 -10.79 -15.67 -4.16
N LYS A 188 -10.69 -16.99 -4.00
CA LYS A 188 -10.20 -17.64 -2.78
C LYS A 188 -8.88 -18.36 -3.07
N ARG A 189 -7.92 -18.18 -2.19
CA ARG A 189 -6.65 -18.92 -2.22
C ARG A 189 -6.88 -20.36 -1.77
N THR A 190 -6.53 -21.31 -2.61
CA THR A 190 -6.51 -22.75 -2.36
C THR A 190 -5.07 -23.25 -2.32
N GLU A 191 -4.85 -24.51 -1.97
CA GLU A 191 -3.52 -25.14 -2.01
C GLU A 191 -2.89 -25.05 -3.41
N ASP A 192 -3.72 -25.18 -4.46
CA ASP A 192 -3.29 -25.11 -5.88
C ASP A 192 -3.22 -23.70 -6.49
N GLY A 193 -3.33 -22.63 -5.69
CA GLY A 193 -3.31 -21.24 -6.20
C GLY A 193 -4.56 -20.44 -5.84
N HIS A 194 -5.19 -19.78 -6.81
CA HIS A 194 -6.43 -19.04 -6.59
C HIS A 194 -7.55 -19.62 -7.45
N LYS A 195 -8.70 -19.90 -6.84
CA LYS A 195 -9.92 -20.28 -7.55
C LYS A 195 -10.99 -19.22 -7.32
N ASP A 196 -11.73 -18.90 -8.38
CA ASP A 196 -12.88 -18.02 -8.29
C ASP A 196 -14.12 -18.84 -7.92
N TYR A 197 -14.86 -18.34 -6.94
CA TYR A 197 -16.12 -18.91 -6.49
C TYR A 197 -17.23 -17.90 -6.74
N THR A 198 -18.26 -18.29 -7.48
CA THR A 198 -19.48 -17.50 -7.58
C THR A 198 -20.19 -17.56 -6.23
N VAL A 199 -20.49 -16.38 -5.68
CA VAL A 199 -21.20 -16.20 -4.42
C VAL A 199 -22.50 -15.49 -4.72
N GLU A 200 -23.58 -15.96 -4.13
CA GLU A 200 -24.92 -15.38 -4.28
C GLU A 200 -25.37 -14.72 -2.98
N ASP A 201 -26.21 -13.71 -3.11
CA ASP A 201 -26.93 -13.11 -1.99
C ASP A 201 -27.98 -14.09 -1.40
N HIS A 202 -28.19 -14.03 -0.08
CA HIS A 202 -29.10 -14.92 0.62
C HIS A 202 -30.54 -14.82 0.11
N ALA A 203 -31.10 -13.60 0.03
CA ALA A 203 -32.49 -13.42 -0.37
C ALA A 203 -32.69 -13.85 -1.83
N PHE A 204 -31.74 -13.54 -2.70
CA PHE A 204 -31.76 -13.97 -4.10
C PHE A 204 -31.76 -15.50 -4.23
N ARG A 205 -30.86 -16.18 -3.50
CA ARG A 205 -30.78 -17.65 -3.51
C ARG A 205 -32.08 -18.29 -3.01
N VAL A 206 -32.64 -17.80 -1.90
CA VAL A 206 -33.90 -18.32 -1.33
C VAL A 206 -35.09 -18.06 -2.27
N PHE A 207 -35.15 -16.91 -2.92
CA PHE A 207 -36.19 -16.59 -3.90
C PHE A 207 -36.17 -17.56 -5.08
N ARG A 208 -34.98 -17.81 -5.64
CA ARG A 208 -34.77 -18.79 -6.71
C ARG A 208 -35.18 -20.20 -6.29
N GLU A 209 -34.77 -20.64 -5.10
CA GLU A 209 -35.12 -21.97 -4.57
C GLU A 209 -36.63 -22.16 -4.33
N GLN A 210 -37.36 -21.07 -4.09
CA GLN A 210 -38.82 -21.08 -3.97
C GLN A 210 -39.55 -21.01 -5.33
N GLY A 211 -38.81 -21.06 -6.45
CA GLY A 211 -39.37 -21.01 -7.80
C GLY A 211 -39.65 -19.59 -8.30
N GLY A 212 -39.04 -18.57 -7.69
CA GLY A 212 -39.10 -17.20 -8.17
C GLY A 212 -38.39 -17.00 -9.51
N ASP A 213 -38.92 -16.09 -10.34
CA ASP A 213 -38.34 -15.73 -11.63
C ASP A 213 -37.14 -14.79 -11.45
N THR A 214 -35.92 -15.31 -11.62
CA THR A 214 -34.68 -14.54 -11.46
C THR A 214 -34.42 -13.54 -12.58
N ASP A 215 -35.10 -13.69 -13.73
CA ASP A 215 -34.99 -12.75 -14.84
C ASP A 215 -35.91 -11.53 -14.64
N ASN A 216 -36.95 -11.68 -13.82
CA ASN A 216 -37.94 -10.64 -13.48
C ASN A 216 -38.09 -10.47 -11.97
N LEU A 217 -37.07 -9.89 -11.34
CA LEU A 217 -37.06 -9.68 -9.89
C LEU A 217 -38.18 -8.72 -9.41
N PRO A 218 -38.86 -9.02 -8.29
CA PRO A 218 -39.86 -8.13 -7.70
C PRO A 218 -39.30 -6.75 -7.33
N PRO A 219 -40.14 -5.70 -7.25
CA PRO A 219 -39.68 -4.32 -6.98
C PRO A 219 -38.87 -4.10 -5.70
N ALA A 220 -38.98 -5.03 -4.73
CA ALA A 220 -38.24 -5.01 -3.48
C ALA A 220 -36.73 -5.29 -3.66
N PHE A 221 -36.34 -5.98 -4.73
CA PHE A 221 -34.93 -6.29 -5.04
C PHE A 221 -34.21 -5.05 -5.57
N VAL A 222 -33.68 -4.26 -4.64
CA VAL A 222 -32.80 -3.11 -4.91
C VAL A 222 -31.39 -3.38 -4.42
N SER A 223 -30.42 -3.23 -5.30
CA SER A 223 -29.00 -3.34 -4.95
C SER A 223 -28.46 -2.01 -4.41
N ALA A 224 -27.32 -2.07 -3.71
CA ALA A 224 -26.68 -0.90 -3.14
C ALA A 224 -26.38 0.21 -4.17
N LEU A 225 -26.03 -0.15 -5.41
CA LEU A 225 -25.72 0.81 -6.47
C LEU A 225 -26.97 1.42 -7.12
N SER A 226 -28.14 0.79 -6.96
CA SER A 226 -29.42 1.27 -7.48
C SER A 226 -30.14 2.26 -6.55
N ILE A 227 -29.61 2.47 -5.34
CA ILE A 227 -30.20 3.33 -4.31
C ILE A 227 -29.52 4.71 -4.34
N ARG A 228 -30.30 5.79 -4.21
CA ARG A 228 -29.74 7.15 -4.14
C ARG A 228 -28.92 7.34 -2.86
N ALA A 229 -27.87 8.17 -2.93
CA ALA A 229 -27.01 8.46 -1.78
C ALA A 229 -27.80 9.01 -0.58
N GLU A 230 -28.81 9.84 -0.84
CA GLU A 230 -29.72 10.38 0.17
C GLU A 230 -30.51 9.28 0.89
N ASP A 231 -30.97 8.25 0.18
CA ASP A 231 -31.80 7.20 0.77
C ASP A 231 -30.98 6.25 1.64
N HIS A 232 -29.70 6.04 1.32
CA HIS A 232 -28.76 5.41 2.25
C HIS A 232 -28.63 6.24 3.55
N ALA A 233 -28.50 7.55 3.46
CA ALA A 233 -28.40 8.43 4.63
C ALA A 233 -29.71 8.45 5.44
N LYS A 234 -30.88 8.44 4.79
CA LYS A 234 -32.19 8.34 5.45
C LYS A 234 -32.35 7.04 6.23
N MET A 235 -31.82 5.91 5.73
CA MET A 235 -31.83 4.65 6.49
C MET A 235 -30.99 4.76 7.77
N ILE A 236 -29.81 5.40 7.70
CA ILE A 236 -29.00 5.68 8.89
C ILE A 236 -29.80 6.51 9.89
N ALA A 237 -30.43 7.60 9.42
CA ALA A 237 -31.25 8.48 10.26
C ALA A 237 -32.45 7.76 10.90
N ALA A 238 -33.03 6.77 10.21
CA ALA A 238 -34.15 5.98 10.72
C ALA A 238 -33.74 5.01 11.85
N VAL A 239 -32.56 4.40 11.74
CA VAL A 239 -32.09 3.35 12.68
C VAL A 239 -31.29 3.92 13.84
N MET A 240 -30.47 4.94 13.60
CA MET A 240 -29.54 5.49 14.59
C MET A 240 -30.17 5.96 15.92
N PRO A 241 -31.40 6.50 15.98
CA PRO A 241 -32.02 6.88 17.25
C PRO A 241 -32.07 5.75 18.27
N TYR A 242 -32.03 4.49 17.81
CA TYR A 242 -32.11 3.28 18.62
C TYR A 242 -30.76 2.65 18.95
N ILE A 243 -29.65 3.17 18.42
CA ILE A 243 -28.29 2.64 18.61
C ILE A 243 -27.49 3.56 19.54
N ASP A 244 -27.03 3.06 20.69
CA ASP A 244 -26.36 3.86 21.72
C ASP A 244 -24.91 4.18 21.38
N THR A 245 -24.23 3.31 20.63
CA THR A 245 -22.91 3.57 20.04
C THR A 245 -23.02 4.17 18.64
N SER A 246 -22.57 3.50 17.57
CA SER A 246 -22.60 3.98 16.20
C SER A 246 -23.03 2.88 15.22
N ILE A 247 -23.25 3.27 13.98
CA ILE A 247 -23.59 2.38 12.87
C ILE A 247 -22.45 2.47 11.86
N SER A 248 -21.92 1.31 11.45
CA SER A 248 -21.09 1.23 10.25
C SER A 248 -22.02 1.05 9.05
N LYS A 249 -22.11 2.09 8.21
CA LYS A 249 -22.87 2.10 6.97
C LYS A 249 -22.11 2.91 5.93
N THR A 250 -21.99 2.34 4.74
CA THR A 250 -21.43 2.97 3.56
C THR A 250 -22.54 3.61 2.75
N VAL A 251 -22.46 4.89 2.44
CA VAL A 251 -23.27 5.52 1.41
C VAL A 251 -22.57 5.29 0.08
N ASN A 252 -23.06 4.33 -0.70
CA ASN A 252 -22.51 4.06 -2.03
C ASN A 252 -22.94 5.19 -2.98
N VAL A 253 -21.98 5.72 -3.72
CA VAL A 253 -22.17 6.84 -4.64
C VAL A 253 -21.70 6.36 -6.01
N PRO A 254 -22.58 6.21 -7.01
CA PRO A 254 -22.17 5.89 -8.38
C PRO A 254 -21.05 6.80 -8.92
N ALA A 255 -20.22 6.27 -9.80
CA ALA A 255 -19.09 7.02 -10.36
C ALA A 255 -19.55 8.27 -11.12
N ASP A 256 -20.71 8.24 -11.74
CA ASP A 256 -21.37 9.31 -12.50
C ASP A 256 -22.42 10.10 -11.68
N TYR A 257 -22.46 9.93 -10.36
CA TYR A 257 -23.49 10.55 -9.52
C TYR A 257 -23.43 12.09 -9.56
N PRO A 258 -24.55 12.80 -9.83
CA PRO A 258 -24.56 14.26 -9.96
C PRO A 258 -24.08 14.97 -8.68
N PHE A 259 -23.19 15.96 -8.84
CA PHE A 259 -22.69 16.74 -7.71
C PHE A 259 -23.80 17.46 -6.94
N GLU A 260 -24.80 17.99 -7.65
CA GLU A 260 -25.96 18.68 -7.05
C GLU A 260 -26.75 17.77 -6.10
N ASP A 261 -26.83 16.48 -6.39
CA ASP A 261 -27.50 15.48 -5.57
C ASP A 261 -26.63 15.00 -4.40
N PHE A 262 -25.32 15.29 -4.41
CA PHE A 262 -24.36 14.86 -3.39
C PHE A 262 -23.96 15.98 -2.42
N LYS A 263 -23.86 17.23 -2.87
CA LYS A 263 -23.21 18.35 -2.14
C LYS A 263 -23.76 18.58 -0.73
N ASP A 264 -25.04 18.31 -0.51
CA ASP A 264 -25.71 18.54 0.77
C ASP A 264 -25.75 17.29 1.68
N LEU A 265 -25.25 16.13 1.23
CA LEU A 265 -25.36 14.85 1.95
C LEU A 265 -24.77 14.94 3.37
N TYR A 266 -23.57 15.52 3.51
CA TYR A 266 -22.94 15.68 4.83
C TYR A 266 -23.72 16.64 5.74
N MET A 267 -24.29 17.72 5.16
CA MET A 267 -25.14 18.65 5.90
C MET A 267 -26.45 18.02 6.35
N GLN A 268 -27.04 17.17 5.51
CA GLN A 268 -28.24 16.39 5.84
C GLN A 268 -27.94 15.38 6.95
N GLY A 269 -26.82 14.65 6.85
CA GLY A 269 -26.38 13.73 7.90
C GLY A 269 -26.14 14.42 9.24
N TRP A 270 -25.49 15.58 9.24
CA TRP A 270 -25.33 16.38 10.46
C TRP A 270 -26.68 16.84 11.04
N LYS A 271 -27.58 17.38 10.21
CA LYS A 271 -28.93 17.81 10.61
C LYS A 271 -29.80 16.68 11.15
N SER A 272 -29.63 15.45 10.64
CA SER A 272 -30.35 14.28 11.14
C SER A 272 -29.80 13.74 12.47
N GLY A 273 -28.70 14.31 12.99
CA GLY A 273 -28.02 13.83 14.18
C GLY A 273 -27.19 12.57 13.93
N ALA A 274 -26.73 12.35 12.69
CA ALA A 274 -25.88 11.22 12.37
C ALA A 274 -24.56 11.30 13.17
N LYS A 275 -24.21 10.23 13.89
CA LYS A 275 -22.96 10.09 14.65
C LYS A 275 -21.73 9.89 13.75
N GLY A 276 -21.96 9.53 12.50
CA GLY A 276 -20.94 9.34 11.46
C GLY A 276 -21.61 9.03 10.13
N LEU A 277 -20.91 9.33 9.04
CA LEU A 277 -21.34 9.04 7.68
C LEU A 277 -20.09 8.76 6.84
N ALA A 278 -20.06 7.62 6.17
CA ALA A 278 -18.96 7.23 5.28
C ALA A 278 -19.53 7.11 3.86
N THR A 279 -18.91 7.79 2.90
CA THR A 279 -19.28 7.70 1.48
C THR A 279 -18.23 6.88 0.75
N PHE A 280 -18.67 6.06 -0.19
CA PHE A 280 -17.79 5.32 -1.07
C PHE A 280 -18.23 5.58 -2.50
N ARG A 281 -17.38 6.32 -3.22
CA ARG A 281 -17.50 6.50 -4.67
C ARG A 281 -16.41 5.64 -5.31
N PRO A 282 -16.76 4.62 -6.11
CA PRO A 282 -15.76 3.88 -6.85
C PRO A 282 -15.07 4.85 -7.81
N ASN A 283 -13.75 4.84 -7.79
CA ASN A 283 -12.91 5.57 -8.73
C ASN A 283 -11.72 4.70 -9.11
N ALA A 284 -10.94 5.15 -10.08
CA ALA A 284 -9.78 4.41 -10.59
C ALA A 284 -8.72 4.09 -9.50
N VAL A 285 -8.76 4.76 -8.34
CA VAL A 285 -7.81 4.62 -7.22
C VAL A 285 -8.35 3.72 -6.10
N THR A 286 -9.63 3.81 -5.75
CA THR A 286 -10.27 3.03 -4.67
C THR A 286 -10.77 1.66 -5.14
N GLY A 287 -10.95 1.48 -6.45
CA GLY A 287 -11.48 0.25 -7.06
C GLY A 287 -12.92 -0.05 -6.66
N SER A 288 -13.43 -1.24 -7.01
CA SER A 288 -14.64 -1.81 -6.42
C SER A 288 -14.26 -3.08 -5.66
N VAL A 289 -14.61 -3.17 -4.37
CA VAL A 289 -14.32 -4.34 -3.52
C VAL A 289 -15.15 -5.57 -3.95
N LEU A 290 -16.24 -5.36 -4.69
CA LEU A 290 -17.16 -6.37 -5.20
C LEU A 290 -17.53 -6.02 -6.65
N SER A 291 -17.40 -6.94 -7.60
CA SER A 291 -17.71 -6.72 -9.02
C SER A 291 -18.73 -7.74 -9.53
N GLU A 292 -19.75 -7.27 -10.24
CA GLU A 292 -20.83 -8.11 -10.79
C GLU A 292 -20.40 -8.84 -12.08
N THR A 293 -19.30 -8.41 -12.70
CA THR A 293 -18.68 -8.97 -13.92
C THR A 293 -17.29 -8.30 -14.07
N PRO A 294 -16.30 -8.92 -14.74
CA PRO A 294 -15.01 -8.28 -14.95
C PRO A 294 -15.25 -7.11 -15.91
N SER A 295 -15.45 -5.91 -15.34
CA SER A 295 -15.39 -4.69 -16.10
C SER A 295 -13.92 -4.47 -16.50
N PRO A 296 -13.66 -4.02 -17.73
CA PRO A 296 -12.31 -3.80 -18.22
C PRO A 296 -11.59 -2.88 -17.24
N THR A 297 -10.36 -3.25 -16.91
CA THR A 297 -9.45 -2.51 -16.04
C THR A 297 -9.53 -1.02 -16.37
N PRO A 298 -9.99 -0.15 -15.46
CA PRO A 298 -9.90 1.28 -15.69
C PRO A 298 -8.42 1.62 -15.84
N GLU A 299 -8.08 2.31 -16.93
CA GLU A 299 -6.74 2.84 -17.12
C GLU A 299 -6.33 3.60 -15.86
N VAL A 300 -5.24 3.12 -15.24
CA VAL A 300 -4.55 3.81 -14.17
C VAL A 300 -4.11 5.15 -14.77
N THR A 301 -4.78 6.25 -14.42
CA THR A 301 -4.27 7.59 -14.74
C THR A 301 -2.92 7.71 -14.07
N SER A 302 -1.88 7.75 -14.89
CA SER A 302 -0.50 7.75 -14.42
C SER A 302 -0.23 9.02 -13.61
N ASP A 303 0.58 8.95 -12.54
CA ASP A 303 1.05 10.11 -11.76
C ASP A 303 1.99 11.05 -12.58
N ILE A 304 2.00 10.85 -13.90
CA ILE A 304 3.00 11.29 -14.86
C ILE A 304 2.28 12.17 -15.87
N ASP A 305 2.79 13.37 -16.12
CA ASP A 305 2.29 14.25 -17.19
C ASP A 305 2.44 13.56 -18.57
N GLU A 306 1.33 13.17 -19.19
CA GLU A 306 1.30 12.42 -20.45
C GLU A 306 1.46 13.30 -21.70
N SER A 307 1.61 14.63 -21.55
CA SER A 307 1.76 15.56 -22.67
C SER A 307 3.14 15.55 -23.35
N ASP A 308 4.10 14.80 -22.81
CA ASP A 308 5.50 14.79 -23.24
C ASP A 308 5.80 13.60 -24.20
N PRO A 309 6.08 13.86 -25.50
CA PRO A 309 6.23 12.83 -26.52
C PRO A 309 7.46 11.92 -26.37
N ASP A 310 8.40 12.23 -25.46
CA ASP A 310 9.59 11.41 -25.20
C ASP A 310 9.37 10.29 -24.15
N ARG A 311 8.15 10.11 -23.62
CA ARG A 311 7.87 9.16 -22.52
C ARG A 311 7.44 7.78 -23.04
N ARG A 312 8.37 6.83 -23.09
CA ARG A 312 8.11 5.43 -23.47
C ARG A 312 7.61 4.59 -22.28
N VAL A 313 6.34 4.71 -21.90
CA VAL A 313 5.71 3.73 -20.98
C VAL A 313 5.42 2.39 -21.68
N GLN A 314 5.50 2.38 -23.01
CA GLN A 314 5.35 1.18 -23.85
C GLN A 314 6.62 0.95 -24.67
N LEU A 315 7.20 -0.25 -24.54
CA LEU A 315 8.29 -0.71 -25.39
C LEU A 315 7.73 -1.11 -26.75
N LYS A 316 8.34 -0.64 -27.84
CA LYS A 316 7.94 -1.01 -29.21
C LYS A 316 8.38 -2.42 -29.59
N GLU A 317 9.41 -2.95 -28.94
CA GLU A 317 10.00 -4.27 -29.16
C GLU A 317 10.47 -4.81 -27.80
N VAL A 318 10.52 -6.14 -27.62
CA VAL A 318 11.10 -6.76 -26.42
C VAL A 318 12.62 -6.60 -26.47
N PRO A 319 13.24 -5.74 -25.64
CA PRO A 319 14.69 -5.56 -25.68
C PRO A 319 15.39 -6.82 -25.15
N GLU A 320 16.60 -7.08 -25.65
CA GLU A 320 17.46 -8.08 -25.02
C GLU A 320 17.66 -7.75 -23.53
N PRO A 321 17.72 -8.75 -22.63
CA PRO A 321 17.89 -8.48 -21.21
C PRO A 321 19.11 -7.59 -20.96
N PRO A 322 19.00 -6.44 -20.26
CA PRO A 322 20.13 -5.54 -19.99
C PRO A 322 21.33 -6.25 -19.36
N MET A 323 21.10 -7.29 -18.58
CA MET A 323 22.14 -8.12 -17.98
C MET A 323 22.95 -8.95 -19.01
N ALA A 324 22.44 -9.16 -20.22
CA ALA A 324 23.15 -9.79 -21.33
C ALA A 324 24.20 -8.85 -21.94
N SER A 325 24.03 -7.53 -21.82
CA SER A 325 25.04 -6.53 -22.23
C SER A 325 26.33 -6.61 -21.41
N LEU A 326 26.27 -7.18 -20.21
CA LEU A 326 27.43 -7.28 -19.33
C LEU A 326 28.31 -8.45 -19.79
N ARG A 327 29.40 -8.11 -20.49
CA ARG A 327 30.46 -9.08 -20.78
C ARG A 327 31.03 -9.68 -19.48
N TRP A 328 31.10 -8.89 -18.41
CA TRP A 328 31.56 -9.34 -17.09
C TRP A 328 30.71 -8.79 -15.93
N ARG A 329 29.94 -9.66 -15.27
CA ARG A 329 29.16 -9.32 -14.07
C ARG A 329 30.04 -8.86 -12.90
N LYS A 330 31.14 -9.58 -12.64
CA LYS A 330 32.18 -9.21 -11.67
C LYS A 330 33.47 -8.84 -12.38
N ARG A 331 34.30 -8.02 -11.75
CA ARG A 331 35.62 -7.67 -12.28
C ARG A 331 36.42 -8.96 -12.55
N PRO A 332 36.78 -9.28 -13.80
CA PRO A 332 37.60 -10.45 -14.09
C PRO A 332 39.00 -10.31 -13.47
N SER A 333 39.62 -11.43 -13.14
CA SER A 333 41.04 -11.45 -12.81
C SER A 333 41.84 -11.22 -14.09
N LEU A 334 42.71 -10.21 -14.08
CA LEU A 334 43.64 -9.90 -15.17
C LEU A 334 45.06 -10.18 -14.66
N PRO A 335 45.61 -11.40 -14.84
CA PRO A 335 46.89 -11.80 -14.25
C PRO A 335 48.06 -10.91 -14.66
N CYS A 336 48.00 -10.32 -15.86
CA CYS A 336 49.01 -9.42 -16.40
C CYS A 336 48.76 -7.94 -16.03
N GLY A 337 47.80 -7.66 -15.15
CA GLY A 337 47.36 -6.31 -14.82
C GLY A 337 46.39 -5.72 -15.85
N ASN A 338 45.91 -4.51 -15.55
CA ASN A 338 44.99 -3.75 -16.40
C ASN A 338 45.70 -2.49 -16.93
N PRO A 339 45.95 -2.34 -18.24
CA PRO A 339 46.43 -1.10 -18.83
C PRO A 339 45.50 0.06 -18.51
N SER A 340 46.03 1.13 -17.92
CA SER A 340 45.23 2.31 -17.56
C SER A 340 45.89 3.61 -17.98
N TRP A 341 45.05 4.57 -18.33
CA TRP A 341 45.41 5.97 -18.52
C TRP A 341 45.09 6.75 -17.25
N THR A 342 46.00 7.60 -16.82
CA THR A 342 45.83 8.43 -15.63
C THR A 342 45.71 9.90 -16.00
N TYR A 343 44.79 10.59 -15.36
CA TYR A 343 44.62 12.03 -15.43
C TYR A 343 44.59 12.63 -14.03
N MET A 344 45.41 13.65 -13.78
CA MET A 344 45.42 14.35 -12.50
C MET A 344 44.35 15.44 -12.51
N LEU A 345 43.31 15.25 -11.71
CA LEU A 345 42.26 16.24 -11.54
C LEU A 345 42.61 17.13 -10.36
N GLU A 346 42.70 18.44 -10.62
CA GLU A 346 42.96 19.46 -9.61
C GLU A 346 41.77 20.43 -9.52
N HIS A 347 41.19 20.53 -8.33
CA HIS A 347 40.07 21.39 -8.03
C HIS A 347 40.51 22.57 -7.14
N PRO A 348 40.00 23.80 -7.36
CA PRO A 348 40.39 24.97 -6.57
C PRO A 348 40.14 24.86 -5.06
N HIS A 349 39.18 24.04 -4.65
CA HIS A 349 38.89 23.79 -3.23
C HIS A 349 39.84 22.76 -2.56
N GLY A 350 40.97 22.43 -3.22
CA GLY A 350 42.01 21.57 -2.64
C GLY A 350 41.80 20.08 -2.87
N TYR A 351 40.95 19.66 -3.81
CA TYR A 351 40.89 18.26 -4.23
C TYR A 351 41.93 18.00 -5.32
N ARG A 352 42.91 17.14 -5.05
CA ARG A 352 43.89 16.67 -6.05
C ARG A 352 44.00 15.16 -6.01
N PHE A 353 43.56 14.52 -7.09
CA PHE A 353 43.52 13.07 -7.16
C PHE A 353 43.69 12.58 -8.60
N GLY A 354 44.17 11.35 -8.74
CA GLY A 354 44.29 10.68 -10.03
C GLY A 354 42.96 10.02 -10.41
N VAL A 355 42.51 10.27 -11.63
CA VAL A 355 41.46 9.53 -12.32
C VAL A 355 42.13 8.51 -13.23
N PHE A 356 41.82 7.24 -13.02
CA PHE A 356 42.38 6.14 -13.79
C PHE A 356 41.29 5.51 -14.65
N VAL A 357 41.55 5.39 -15.95
CA VAL A 357 40.65 4.73 -16.91
C VAL A 357 41.36 3.51 -17.48
N GLY A 358 40.94 2.34 -17.02
CA GLY A 358 41.40 1.05 -17.49
C GLY A 358 40.75 0.67 -18.82
N HIS A 359 41.50 -0.04 -19.68
CA HIS A 359 40.99 -0.54 -20.96
C HIS A 359 41.48 -1.96 -21.23
N VAL A 360 40.65 -2.74 -21.94
CA VAL A 360 41.04 -4.06 -22.45
C VAL A 360 41.41 -3.96 -23.92
N GLN A 361 42.33 -4.81 -24.35
CA GLN A 361 42.73 -4.93 -25.76
C GLN A 361 42.28 -6.29 -26.28
N ASN A 362 41.27 -6.30 -27.16
CA ASN A 362 40.81 -7.49 -27.86
C ASN A 362 40.47 -7.11 -29.31
N GLY A 363 41.51 -6.88 -30.12
CA GLY A 363 41.41 -6.27 -31.44
C GLY A 363 41.53 -4.74 -31.39
N SER A 364 40.61 -4.06 -30.69
CA SER A 364 40.66 -2.62 -30.40
C SER A 364 40.70 -2.34 -28.89
N ALA A 365 41.19 -1.16 -28.51
CA ALA A 365 41.22 -0.71 -27.13
C ALA A 365 39.82 -0.29 -26.69
N GLN A 366 39.27 -0.90 -25.64
CA GLN A 366 37.92 -0.61 -25.18
C GLN A 366 37.90 -0.21 -23.70
N PRO A 367 37.12 0.81 -23.30
CA PRO A 367 37.00 1.18 -21.90
C PRO A 367 36.46 0.00 -21.10
N PHE A 368 37.06 -0.20 -19.91
CA PHE A 368 36.79 -1.37 -19.08
C PHE A 368 36.43 -1.00 -17.66
N GLU A 369 37.20 -0.14 -16.99
CA GLU A 369 36.89 0.30 -15.63
C GLU A 369 37.45 1.70 -15.35
N VAL A 370 36.93 2.34 -14.32
CA VAL A 370 37.41 3.62 -13.82
C VAL A 370 37.51 3.59 -12.29
N TRP A 371 38.59 4.14 -11.76
CA TRP A 371 38.71 4.39 -10.33
C TRP A 371 39.41 5.72 -10.09
N VAL A 372 39.26 6.22 -8.87
CA VAL A 372 39.96 7.41 -8.39
C VAL A 372 40.91 7.01 -7.28
N ASN A 373 42.03 7.71 -7.16
CA ASN A 373 42.98 7.51 -6.07
C ASN A 373 43.67 8.83 -5.71
N GLY A 374 43.77 9.12 -4.42
CA GLY A 374 44.44 10.30 -3.90
C GLY A 374 43.98 10.58 -2.46
N ALA A 375 44.87 11.16 -1.65
CA ALA A 375 44.53 11.52 -0.27
C ALA A 375 43.45 12.63 -0.21
N GLU A 376 43.40 13.47 -1.23
CA GLU A 376 42.49 14.60 -1.38
C GLU A 376 41.30 14.26 -2.31
N GLN A 377 40.98 12.97 -2.49
CA GLN A 377 39.81 12.60 -3.28
C GLN A 377 38.52 12.93 -2.52
N PRO A 378 37.49 13.49 -3.17
CA PRO A 378 36.19 13.72 -2.54
C PRO A 378 35.50 12.39 -2.19
N ARG A 379 34.90 12.33 -0.99
CA ARG A 379 34.06 11.19 -0.58
C ARG A 379 32.86 11.02 -1.52
N GLY A 380 32.46 9.77 -1.75
CA GLY A 380 31.41 9.42 -2.71
C GLY A 380 31.85 9.32 -4.19
N LEU A 381 32.91 10.02 -4.63
CA LEU A 381 33.33 9.97 -6.04
C LEU A 381 33.86 8.59 -6.46
N GLY A 382 34.54 7.89 -5.55
CA GLY A 382 34.98 6.51 -5.79
C GLY A 382 33.81 5.54 -5.99
N ALA A 383 32.70 5.75 -5.29
CA ALA A 383 31.48 4.97 -5.49
C ALA A 383 30.82 5.24 -6.84
N LEU A 384 30.81 6.51 -7.29
CA LEU A 384 30.39 6.86 -8.65
C LEU A 384 31.29 6.18 -9.71
N ALA A 385 32.61 6.19 -9.51
CA ALA A 385 33.55 5.51 -10.39
C ALA A 385 33.33 3.99 -10.42
N MET A 386 33.05 3.38 -9.27
CA MET A 386 32.71 1.96 -9.16
C MET A 386 31.43 1.62 -9.93
N SER A 387 30.38 2.44 -9.79
CA SER A 387 29.15 2.29 -10.59
C SER A 387 29.44 2.41 -12.09
N LEU A 388 30.17 3.46 -12.52
CA LEU A 388 30.52 3.66 -13.92
C LEU A 388 31.40 2.55 -14.50
N SER A 389 32.21 1.89 -13.67
CA SER A 389 32.99 0.72 -14.10
C SER A 389 32.12 -0.47 -14.52
N MET A 390 30.92 -0.62 -13.97
CA MET A 390 29.96 -1.60 -14.47
C MET A 390 29.41 -1.18 -15.83
N ASP A 391 29.17 0.12 -16.06
CA ASP A 391 28.74 0.63 -17.36
C ASP A 391 29.83 0.46 -18.43
N MET A 392 31.10 0.68 -18.08
CA MET A 392 32.24 0.45 -18.98
C MET A 392 32.43 -1.02 -19.36
N ARG A 393 32.05 -1.95 -18.47
CA ARG A 393 32.04 -3.41 -18.73
C ARG A 393 30.84 -3.88 -19.54
N SER A 394 29.83 -3.03 -19.71
CA SER A 394 28.73 -3.32 -20.64
C SER A 394 29.18 -3.09 -22.08
N GLU A 395 28.69 -3.92 -23.00
CA GLU A 395 28.90 -3.72 -24.44
C GLU A 395 27.97 -2.63 -25.01
N ASP A 396 27.06 -2.10 -24.18
CA ASP A 396 26.17 -0.99 -24.53
C ASP A 396 26.90 0.36 -24.43
N ARG A 397 27.57 0.73 -25.52
CA ARG A 397 28.30 2.01 -25.61
C ARG A 397 27.37 3.22 -25.68
N GLY A 398 26.14 3.03 -26.19
CA GLY A 398 25.11 4.07 -26.19
C GLY A 398 24.68 4.44 -24.77
N TRP A 399 24.48 3.45 -23.91
CA TRP A 399 24.20 3.60 -22.50
C TRP A 399 25.31 4.32 -21.74
N LEU A 400 26.56 3.89 -21.90
CA LEU A 400 27.72 4.54 -21.28
C LEU A 400 27.81 6.02 -21.69
N LYS A 401 27.64 6.31 -22.99
CA LYS A 401 27.65 7.68 -23.51
C LYS A 401 26.54 8.52 -22.88
N ALA A 402 25.30 8.03 -22.90
CA ALA A 402 24.14 8.74 -22.36
C ALA A 402 24.32 9.06 -20.86
N LYS A 403 24.88 8.13 -20.08
CA LYS A 403 25.15 8.35 -18.66
C LYS A 403 26.25 9.39 -18.43
N LEU A 404 27.35 9.34 -19.19
CA LEU A 404 28.41 10.34 -19.10
C LEU A 404 27.92 11.73 -19.52
N ASP A 405 27.11 11.84 -20.58
CA ASP A 405 26.51 13.10 -21.02
C ASP A 405 25.59 13.70 -19.95
N SER A 406 24.79 12.84 -19.28
CA SER A 406 23.95 13.24 -18.15
C SER A 406 24.78 13.79 -16.97
N LEU A 407 25.87 13.11 -16.59
CA LEU A 407 26.75 13.51 -15.50
C LEU A 407 27.58 14.75 -15.85
N ALA A 408 27.96 14.95 -17.11
CA ALA A 408 28.67 16.13 -17.59
C ALA A 408 27.87 17.44 -17.42
N MET A 409 26.57 17.32 -17.15
CA MET A 409 25.63 18.41 -16.85
C MET A 409 25.23 18.47 -15.37
N ALA A 410 25.85 17.68 -14.49
CA ALA A 410 25.63 17.76 -13.05
C ALA A 410 26.06 19.14 -12.52
N ARG A 411 25.13 19.85 -11.87
CA ARG A 411 25.42 21.15 -11.24
C ARG A 411 25.80 20.92 -9.78
N GLY A 412 26.73 21.73 -9.30
CA GLY A 412 27.13 21.82 -7.91
C GLY A 412 27.41 23.26 -7.53
N ASP A 413 27.75 23.48 -6.28
CA ASP A 413 28.23 24.74 -5.71
C ASP A 413 29.75 24.95 -5.95
N ASP A 414 30.37 24.09 -6.76
CA ASP A 414 31.82 23.94 -6.95
C ASP A 414 32.24 24.08 -8.44
N ALA A 415 31.60 24.97 -9.19
CA ALA A 415 31.98 25.21 -10.59
C ALA A 415 33.44 25.72 -10.71
N PHE A 416 34.18 25.21 -11.69
CA PHE A 416 35.60 25.52 -11.88
C PHE A 416 36.04 25.35 -13.34
N HIS A 417 37.28 25.70 -13.67
CA HIS A 417 37.88 25.45 -14.98
C HIS A 417 38.75 24.20 -14.92
N LEU A 418 38.60 23.31 -15.90
CA LEU A 418 39.33 22.05 -15.98
C LEU A 418 40.00 21.93 -17.35
N ALA A 419 41.27 21.51 -17.38
CA ALA A 419 42.03 21.28 -18.61
C ALA A 419 41.59 19.96 -19.27
N LEU A 420 40.62 19.99 -20.18
CA LEU A 420 40.08 18.75 -20.76
C LEU A 420 41.05 18.13 -21.78
N PRO A 421 41.27 16.80 -21.74
CA PRO A 421 42.07 16.11 -22.75
C PRO A 421 41.33 16.04 -24.10
N PRO A 422 42.04 15.81 -25.23
CA PRO A 422 43.50 15.68 -25.34
C PRO A 422 44.30 17.00 -25.36
N GLU A 423 43.69 18.12 -25.73
CA GLU A 423 44.40 19.39 -25.97
C GLU A 423 44.80 20.13 -24.68
N GLY A 424 44.15 19.82 -23.55
CA GLY A 424 44.37 20.50 -22.28
C GLY A 424 43.70 21.87 -22.22
N GLU A 425 42.70 22.13 -23.06
CA GLU A 425 41.99 23.41 -23.09
C GLU A 425 41.22 23.65 -21.78
N MET A 426 41.42 24.82 -21.18
CA MET A 426 40.76 25.21 -19.93
C MET A 426 39.27 25.48 -20.19
N THR A 427 38.44 24.51 -19.83
CA THR A 427 37.00 24.54 -20.08
C THR A 427 36.24 24.75 -18.77
N PRO A 428 35.24 25.66 -18.71
CA PRO A 428 34.37 25.76 -17.55
C PRO A 428 33.50 24.50 -17.39
N VAL A 429 33.50 23.96 -16.18
CA VAL A 429 32.68 22.81 -15.79
C VAL A 429 31.78 23.19 -14.60
N PRO A 430 30.52 22.73 -14.58
CA PRO A 430 29.53 23.17 -13.60
C PRO A 430 29.68 22.52 -12.21
N SER A 431 30.54 21.51 -12.06
CA SER A 431 30.87 20.85 -10.80
C SER A 431 32.07 19.91 -10.95
N LEU A 432 32.60 19.42 -9.84
CA LEU A 432 33.60 18.34 -9.81
C LEU A 432 33.11 17.06 -10.50
N VAL A 433 31.86 16.67 -10.27
CA VAL A 433 31.22 15.50 -10.91
C VAL A 433 31.17 15.67 -12.42
N ALA A 434 30.78 16.86 -12.90
CA ALA A 434 30.73 17.15 -14.31
C ALA A 434 32.12 17.17 -14.95
N GLY A 435 33.11 17.74 -14.27
CA GLY A 435 34.51 17.69 -14.69
C GLY A 435 35.02 16.26 -14.83
N PHE A 436 34.80 15.43 -13.81
CA PHE A 436 35.11 14.01 -13.83
C PHE A 436 34.46 13.28 -15.01
N ALA A 437 33.16 13.46 -15.23
CA ALA A 437 32.44 12.83 -16.33
C ALA A 437 32.96 13.27 -17.72
N ARG A 438 33.30 14.56 -17.89
CA ARG A 438 33.88 15.06 -19.15
C ARG A 438 35.26 14.47 -19.44
N VAL A 439 36.09 14.29 -18.41
CA VAL A 439 37.40 13.61 -18.54
C VAL A 439 37.20 12.16 -18.98
N LEU A 440 36.26 11.43 -18.36
CA LEU A 440 35.95 10.06 -18.77
C LEU A 440 35.41 9.98 -20.20
N ARG A 441 34.51 10.89 -20.56
CA ARG A 441 33.93 10.97 -21.91
C ARG A 441 35.02 11.19 -22.95
N ALA A 442 35.88 12.18 -22.75
CA ALA A 442 37.00 12.47 -23.64
C ALA A 442 37.94 11.26 -23.77
N ARG A 443 38.22 10.55 -22.67
CA ARG A 443 39.03 9.33 -22.73
C ARG A 443 38.33 8.19 -23.48
N CYS A 444 37.03 8.00 -23.29
CA CYS A 444 36.27 7.01 -24.04
C CYS A 444 36.24 7.33 -25.54
N GLU A 445 36.14 8.61 -25.91
CA GLU A 445 36.25 9.08 -27.31
C GLU A 445 37.63 8.75 -27.90
N GLN A 446 38.72 8.99 -27.17
CA GLN A 446 40.08 8.60 -27.62
C GLN A 446 40.27 7.09 -27.79
N LEU A 447 39.50 6.28 -27.07
CA LEU A 447 39.50 4.81 -27.21
C LEU A 447 38.59 4.36 -28.36
N GLY A 448 37.97 5.27 -29.10
CA GLY A 448 37.02 4.94 -30.17
C GLY A 448 35.70 4.35 -29.65
N ALA A 449 35.40 4.48 -28.35
CA ALA A 449 34.28 3.78 -27.71
C ALA A 449 32.91 4.21 -28.25
N PHE A 450 32.82 5.39 -28.89
CA PHE A 450 31.57 5.97 -29.38
C PHE A 450 31.55 6.18 -30.90
N GLU A 451 32.55 5.69 -31.65
CA GLU A 451 32.61 5.82 -33.12
C GLU A 451 31.56 4.95 -33.82
N VAL A 452 31.32 3.75 -33.29
CA VAL A 452 30.27 2.82 -33.74
C VAL A 452 29.44 2.42 -32.54
N VAL A 453 28.18 2.88 -32.46
CA VAL A 453 27.24 2.45 -31.44
C VAL A 453 26.53 1.20 -31.96
N GLY A 454 26.90 0.05 -31.40
CA GLY A 454 26.22 -1.23 -31.65
C GLY A 454 24.85 -1.32 -30.96
N PRO A 455 24.31 -2.54 -30.74
CA PRO A 455 23.08 -2.73 -29.99
C PRO A 455 23.11 -2.05 -28.60
N THR A 456 22.00 -1.46 -28.19
CA THR A 456 21.90 -0.69 -26.94
C THR A 456 20.87 -1.26 -25.96
N PRO A 457 20.97 -2.54 -25.57
CA PRO A 457 19.93 -3.25 -24.81
C PRO A 457 19.60 -2.61 -23.45
N VAL A 458 20.55 -1.93 -22.81
CA VAL A 458 20.29 -1.21 -21.55
C VAL A 458 19.52 0.08 -21.82
N LEU A 459 19.93 0.83 -22.84
CA LEU A 459 19.25 2.06 -23.27
C LEU A 459 17.83 1.76 -23.77
N ASP A 460 17.67 0.69 -24.55
CA ASP A 460 16.41 0.25 -25.13
C ASP A 460 15.43 -0.25 -24.06
N ALA A 461 15.96 -0.74 -22.93
CA ALA A 461 15.17 -1.13 -21.76
C ALA A 461 14.86 0.03 -20.79
N LEU A 462 15.12 1.29 -21.16
CA LEU A 462 14.70 2.43 -20.34
C LEU A 462 13.19 2.63 -20.40
N MET A 463 12.55 2.69 -19.23
CA MET A 463 11.14 3.08 -19.12
C MET A 463 10.92 4.57 -19.44
N SER A 464 11.97 5.39 -19.36
CA SER A 464 11.92 6.78 -19.81
C SER A 464 13.35 7.33 -20.03
N PRO A 465 13.66 7.87 -21.24
CA PRO A 465 14.94 8.51 -21.52
C PRO A 465 15.25 9.69 -20.58
N LYS A 466 14.23 10.49 -20.25
CA LYS A 466 14.32 11.61 -19.29
C LYS A 466 13.75 11.21 -17.93
N GLU A 467 14.22 11.84 -16.86
CA GLU A 467 13.64 11.60 -15.53
C GLU A 467 12.16 12.02 -15.56
N PRO A 468 11.21 11.12 -15.24
CA PRO A 468 9.79 11.48 -15.17
C PRO A 468 9.57 12.68 -14.25
N LYS A 469 8.78 13.64 -14.72
CA LYS A 469 8.36 14.80 -13.92
C LYS A 469 6.91 14.64 -13.53
N THR A 470 6.65 14.84 -12.25
CA THR A 470 5.33 14.75 -11.64
C THR A 470 4.51 15.99 -11.96
N GLY A 471 3.19 15.82 -12.05
CA GLY A 471 2.26 16.93 -12.14
C GLY A 471 2.23 17.80 -10.86
N PRO A 472 1.38 18.83 -10.82
CA PRO A 472 1.25 19.71 -9.65
C PRO A 472 0.80 18.98 -8.38
N ASP A 473 0.19 17.80 -8.52
CA ASP A 473 -0.25 16.95 -7.41
C ASP A 473 0.90 16.10 -6.81
N GLY A 474 2.08 16.10 -7.44
CA GLY A 474 3.27 15.39 -6.97
C GLY A 474 3.27 13.89 -7.27
N THR A 475 4.19 13.16 -6.62
CA THR A 475 4.20 11.68 -6.57
C THR A 475 4.52 11.25 -5.14
N MET A 476 4.23 9.99 -4.82
CA MET A 476 4.70 9.40 -3.58
C MET A 476 6.23 9.19 -3.60
N ALA A 477 6.87 9.58 -2.51
CA ALA A 477 8.29 9.34 -2.27
C ALA A 477 8.48 8.52 -0.99
N TRP A 478 9.45 7.61 -1.01
CA TRP A 478 9.96 6.96 0.18
C TRP A 478 11.16 7.75 0.70
N SER A 479 11.20 8.02 2.00
CA SER A 479 12.27 8.81 2.62
C SER A 479 12.79 8.15 3.89
N VAL A 480 14.11 8.24 4.12
CA VAL A 480 14.78 7.74 5.33
C VAL A 480 15.88 8.70 5.76
N ASP A 481 15.94 8.97 7.07
CA ASP A 481 17.01 9.75 7.69
C ASP A 481 18.28 8.91 7.84
N VAL A 482 19.42 9.48 7.45
CA VAL A 482 20.74 8.86 7.54
C VAL A 482 21.66 9.79 8.31
N MET A 483 22.18 9.29 9.43
CA MET A 483 23.14 9.99 10.27
C MET A 483 24.39 9.14 10.44
N ASN A 484 25.53 9.62 9.95
CA ASN A 484 26.85 9.04 10.19
C ASN A 484 27.71 10.05 10.96
N SER A 485 27.81 9.86 12.27
CA SER A 485 28.55 10.76 13.16
C SER A 485 30.07 10.74 12.95
N MET A 486 30.63 9.70 12.31
CA MET A 486 32.07 9.62 12.04
C MET A 486 32.49 10.56 10.91
N THR A 487 31.57 10.80 9.99
CA THR A 487 31.77 11.61 8.79
C THR A 487 30.97 12.90 8.79
N GLU A 488 30.17 13.13 9.83
CA GLU A 488 29.25 14.26 9.97
C GLU A 488 28.20 14.33 8.85
N ASP A 489 27.88 13.18 8.22
CA ASP A 489 26.78 13.15 7.26
C ASP A 489 25.45 13.11 8.02
N ASP A 490 24.54 14.03 7.71
CA ASP A 490 23.19 14.13 8.28
C ASP A 490 22.23 14.58 7.18
N PHE A 491 21.52 13.61 6.59
CA PHE A 491 20.67 13.88 5.44
C PHE A 491 19.49 12.93 5.35
N VAL A 492 18.48 13.35 4.61
CA VAL A 492 17.34 12.54 4.19
C VAL A 492 17.64 11.95 2.82
N LEU A 493 17.64 10.62 2.71
CA LEU A 493 17.58 9.92 1.43
C LEU A 493 16.13 9.88 0.97
N MET A 494 15.84 10.42 -0.21
CA MET A 494 14.52 10.38 -0.83
C MET A 494 14.54 9.57 -2.13
N VAL A 495 13.50 8.77 -2.36
CA VAL A 495 13.32 7.92 -3.53
C VAL A 495 11.93 8.15 -4.11
N LYS A 496 11.86 8.63 -5.36
CA LYS A 496 10.62 8.77 -6.10
C LYS A 496 10.19 7.43 -6.67
N GLU A 497 8.89 7.16 -6.54
CA GLU A 497 8.25 5.98 -7.08
C GLU A 497 7.19 6.39 -8.10
N LEU A 498 7.01 5.57 -9.13
CA LEU A 498 5.91 5.68 -10.07
C LEU A 498 5.03 4.45 -9.96
N THR A 499 3.73 4.66 -10.15
CA THR A 499 2.75 3.58 -10.23
C THR A 499 2.73 3.08 -11.68
N MET A 500 3.08 1.81 -11.88
CA MET A 500 2.99 1.13 -13.18
C MET A 500 1.53 0.79 -13.50
N PRO A 501 1.18 0.54 -14.79
CA PRO A 501 -0.17 0.16 -15.19
C PRO A 501 -0.70 -1.12 -14.51
N ASP A 502 0.19 -2.02 -14.09
CA ASP A 502 -0.15 -3.24 -13.35
C ASP A 502 -0.37 -3.01 -11.83
N GLY A 503 -0.33 -1.75 -11.39
CA GLY A 503 -0.45 -1.34 -10.00
C GLY A 503 0.80 -1.55 -9.16
N THR A 504 1.90 -2.06 -9.73
CA THR A 504 3.19 -2.15 -9.02
C THR A 504 3.84 -0.78 -8.91
N ARG A 505 4.63 -0.57 -7.85
CA ARG A 505 5.43 0.66 -7.71
C ARG A 505 6.85 0.42 -8.18
N ARG A 506 7.43 1.41 -8.86
CA ARG A 506 8.79 1.36 -9.41
C ARG A 506 9.58 2.59 -8.98
N PRO A 507 10.66 2.43 -8.22
CA PRO A 507 11.60 3.51 -7.98
C PRO A 507 12.21 3.97 -9.29
N TYR A 508 12.32 5.28 -9.49
CA TYR A 508 12.86 5.84 -10.73
C TYR A 508 13.87 6.96 -10.54
N SER A 509 13.94 7.55 -9.36
CA SER A 509 15.03 8.46 -8.99
C SER A 509 15.23 8.53 -7.49
N CYS A 510 16.44 8.91 -7.09
CA CYS A 510 16.80 9.19 -5.71
C CYS A 510 17.63 10.47 -5.61
N TRP A 511 17.54 11.15 -4.47
CA TRP A 511 18.34 12.31 -4.13
C TRP A 511 18.51 12.43 -2.61
N LEU A 512 19.43 13.29 -2.20
CA LEU A 512 19.73 13.57 -0.80
C LEU A 512 19.32 15.00 -0.46
N ALA A 513 18.97 15.24 0.79
CA ALA A 513 18.74 16.59 1.32
C ALA A 513 19.31 16.70 2.74
N GLY A 514 20.21 17.66 2.97
CA GLY A 514 20.91 17.82 4.25
C GLY A 514 22.40 18.07 4.06
N GLU A 515 23.20 17.66 5.04
CA GLU A 515 24.65 17.80 5.09
C GLU A 515 25.33 16.49 4.65
N TYR A 516 26.05 16.56 3.52
CA TYR A 516 26.74 15.42 2.92
C TYR A 516 27.75 15.87 1.84
N PRO A 517 28.71 15.03 1.45
CA PRO A 517 29.63 15.33 0.34
C PRO A 517 28.89 15.50 -0.99
N ARG A 518 29.00 16.66 -1.63
CA ARG A 518 28.32 16.99 -2.91
C ARG A 518 28.61 16.04 -4.07
N ALA A 519 29.74 15.33 -4.05
CA ALA A 519 30.01 14.29 -5.04
C ALA A 519 28.99 13.12 -5.01
N LEU A 520 28.27 12.92 -3.88
CA LEU A 520 27.18 11.95 -3.78
C LEU A 520 25.96 12.33 -4.63
N ASP A 521 25.76 13.60 -4.99
CA ASP A 521 24.72 14.00 -5.94
C ASP A 521 24.98 13.38 -7.32
N GLY A 522 26.27 13.24 -7.70
CA GLY A 522 26.68 12.52 -8.91
C GLY A 522 26.34 11.03 -8.85
N LEU A 523 26.55 10.39 -7.71
CA LEU A 523 26.15 9.00 -7.50
C LEU A 523 24.63 8.84 -7.57
N CYS A 524 23.86 9.70 -6.89
CA CYS A 524 22.40 9.68 -6.93
C CYS A 524 21.86 9.91 -8.35
N LYS A 525 22.48 10.82 -9.11
CA LYS A 525 22.14 11.04 -10.51
C LYS A 525 22.43 9.81 -11.39
N SER A 526 23.55 9.13 -11.15
CA SER A 526 23.91 7.89 -11.85
C SER A 526 22.92 6.75 -11.52
N LEU A 527 22.66 6.51 -10.23
CA LEU A 527 21.72 5.50 -9.77
C LEU A 527 20.28 5.80 -10.22
N SER A 528 19.86 7.07 -10.22
CA SER A 528 18.57 7.49 -10.77
C SER A 528 18.46 7.22 -12.27
N PHE A 529 19.57 7.08 -12.99
CA PHE A 529 19.52 6.61 -14.37
C PHE A 529 19.35 5.08 -14.41
N ASP A 530 20.11 4.37 -13.58
CA ASP A 530 20.04 2.90 -13.44
C ASP A 530 18.65 2.41 -12.99
N MET A 531 17.97 3.13 -12.09
CA MET A 531 16.62 2.80 -11.60
C MET A 531 15.56 2.84 -12.70
N ARG A 532 15.83 3.53 -13.82
CA ARG A 532 14.90 3.65 -14.95
C ARG A 532 15.02 2.53 -15.96
N VAL A 533 15.97 1.60 -15.76
CA VAL A 533 16.06 0.37 -16.54
C VAL A 533 14.97 -0.60 -16.07
N LEU A 534 14.17 -1.11 -17.00
CA LEU A 534 13.01 -1.96 -16.70
C LEU A 534 13.39 -3.27 -15.99
N ASP A 535 14.52 -3.86 -16.38
CA ASP A 535 15.11 -5.01 -15.69
C ASP A 535 15.73 -4.58 -14.35
N VAL A 536 15.03 -4.88 -13.26
CA VAL A 536 15.47 -4.56 -11.89
C VAL A 536 16.78 -5.26 -11.51
N GLY A 537 17.17 -6.33 -12.20
CA GLY A 537 18.46 -6.98 -12.01
C GLY A 537 19.62 -6.04 -12.31
N TRP A 538 19.44 -5.05 -13.19
CA TRP A 538 20.45 -4.04 -13.49
C TRP A 538 20.79 -3.19 -12.27
N ILE A 539 19.78 -2.53 -11.68
CA ILE A 539 19.96 -1.72 -10.47
C ILE A 539 20.34 -2.59 -9.27
N GLY A 540 19.83 -3.82 -9.16
CA GLY A 540 20.25 -4.78 -8.14
C GLY A 540 21.76 -5.04 -8.19
N GLY A 541 22.29 -5.35 -9.39
CA GLY A 541 23.73 -5.56 -9.59
C GLY A 541 24.59 -4.33 -9.26
N LYS A 542 24.08 -3.12 -9.55
CA LYS A 542 24.73 -1.85 -9.18
C LYS A 542 24.83 -1.67 -7.68
N LEU A 543 23.71 -1.83 -6.98
CA LEU A 543 23.65 -1.64 -5.52
C LEU A 543 24.46 -2.70 -4.78
N SER A 544 24.45 -3.95 -5.25
CA SER A 544 25.26 -5.03 -4.66
C SER A 544 26.76 -4.75 -4.71
N GLN A 545 27.27 -4.03 -5.72
CA GLN A 545 28.70 -3.64 -5.78
C GLN A 545 29.07 -2.58 -4.72
N LEU A 546 28.09 -1.77 -4.29
CA LEU A 546 28.31 -0.70 -3.32
C LEU A 546 28.21 -1.16 -1.87
N LEU A 547 27.68 -2.36 -1.61
CA LEU A 547 27.49 -2.89 -0.25
C LEU A 547 28.78 -3.02 0.56
N ASP A 548 29.89 -3.32 -0.11
CA ASP A 548 31.22 -3.48 0.52
C ASP A 548 32.13 -2.27 0.28
N TYR A 549 31.58 -1.16 -0.25
CA TYR A 549 32.37 0.04 -0.51
C TYR A 549 32.77 0.70 0.81
N ALA A 550 34.08 0.74 1.08
CA ALA A 550 34.64 1.37 2.27
C ALA A 550 35.13 2.79 1.98
N GLU A 551 34.88 3.70 2.91
CA GLU A 551 35.45 5.04 2.89
C GLU A 551 36.43 5.21 4.07
N PRO A 552 37.52 5.97 3.92
CA PRO A 552 38.42 6.25 5.03
C PRO A 552 37.66 6.90 6.20
N ARG A 553 37.64 6.24 7.37
CA ARG A 553 36.86 6.64 8.56
C ARG A 553 35.36 6.81 8.30
N GLY A 554 34.84 6.16 7.27
CA GLY A 554 33.42 6.20 6.93
C GLY A 554 32.59 5.12 7.61
N ASP A 555 33.23 4.16 8.27
CA ASP A 555 32.54 3.05 8.92
C ASP A 555 31.75 3.52 10.14
N PHE A 556 30.52 3.01 10.27
CA PHE A 556 29.63 3.41 11.36
C PHE A 556 28.60 2.32 11.64
N MET A 557 28.00 2.39 12.83
CA MET A 557 26.96 1.46 13.24
C MET A 557 25.59 2.08 12.97
N ALA A 558 24.74 1.36 12.24
CA ALA A 558 23.38 1.78 11.93
C ALA A 558 22.40 0.60 12.07
N LYS A 559 21.10 0.89 12.16
CA LYS A 559 20.07 -0.16 12.20
C LYS A 559 20.07 -0.93 10.88
N SER A 560 20.07 -2.25 10.96
CA SER A 560 19.85 -3.08 9.77
C SER A 560 18.39 -2.93 9.32
N PRO A 561 18.14 -2.54 8.06
CA PRO A 561 16.77 -2.35 7.58
C PRO A 561 15.96 -3.65 7.72
N GLY A 562 14.74 -3.56 8.27
CA GLY A 562 13.89 -4.71 8.56
C GLY A 562 14.24 -5.50 9.83
N GLU A 563 15.24 -5.07 10.61
CA GLU A 563 15.62 -5.69 11.87
C GLU A 563 15.76 -4.67 13.02
N ASP A 564 15.52 -5.12 14.25
CA ASP A 564 15.79 -4.32 15.46
C ASP A 564 17.28 -4.26 15.82
N ARG A 565 18.14 -4.95 15.06
CA ARG A 565 19.59 -5.05 15.32
C ARG A 565 20.35 -3.97 14.59
N GLN A 566 21.47 -3.57 15.17
CA GLN A 566 22.44 -2.70 14.53
C GLN A 566 23.57 -3.53 13.92
N ALA A 567 24.11 -3.04 12.81
CA ALA A 567 25.27 -3.60 12.14
C ALA A 567 26.26 -2.48 11.79
N THR A 568 27.53 -2.84 11.70
CA THR A 568 28.56 -1.94 11.20
C THR A 568 28.54 -1.97 9.67
N TYR A 569 28.46 -0.78 9.06
CA TYR A 569 28.56 -0.58 7.63
C TYR A 569 29.91 0.08 7.30
N PRO A 570 30.56 -0.27 6.18
CA PRO A 570 31.90 0.22 5.85
C PRO A 570 31.94 1.67 5.35
N SER A 571 30.78 2.24 4.99
CA SER A 571 30.63 3.65 4.62
C SER A 571 29.16 4.08 4.61
N THR A 572 28.92 5.38 4.57
CA THR A 572 27.60 5.97 4.28
C THR A 572 27.03 5.47 2.95
N VAL A 573 27.87 5.35 1.91
CA VAL A 573 27.46 4.82 0.59
C VAL A 573 26.96 3.39 0.70
N ALA A 574 27.68 2.53 1.42
CA ALA A 574 27.29 1.13 1.61
C ALA A 574 25.95 1.01 2.35
N TYR A 575 25.72 1.88 3.34
CA TYR A 575 24.45 1.94 4.05
C TYR A 575 23.31 2.45 3.16
N VAL A 576 23.55 3.49 2.34
CA VAL A 576 22.58 3.96 1.33
C VAL A 576 22.24 2.85 0.34
N ALA A 577 23.23 2.09 -0.13
CA ALA A 577 22.99 0.96 -1.02
C ALA A 577 22.14 -0.14 -0.35
N ARG A 578 22.39 -0.43 0.93
CA ARG A 578 21.59 -1.36 1.73
C ARG A 578 20.16 -0.87 1.89
N LEU A 579 19.95 0.41 2.17
CA LEU A 579 18.63 1.04 2.29
C LEU A 579 17.84 0.97 0.98
N LEU A 580 18.49 1.26 -0.15
CA LEU A 580 17.88 1.16 -1.48
C LEU A 580 17.52 -0.30 -1.80
N LEU A 581 18.42 -1.26 -1.57
CA LEU A 581 18.12 -2.69 -1.77
C LEU A 581 16.94 -3.14 -0.91
N HIS A 582 16.93 -2.73 0.36
CA HIS A 582 15.82 -3.00 1.25
C HIS A 582 14.52 -2.44 0.69
N ARG A 583 14.52 -1.19 0.18
CA ARG A 583 13.34 -0.60 -0.46
C ARG A 583 12.87 -1.38 -1.70
N TYR A 584 13.78 -1.88 -2.52
CA TYR A 584 13.43 -2.76 -3.64
C TYR A 584 12.90 -4.13 -3.19
N ALA A 585 13.42 -4.68 -2.09
CA ALA A 585 12.94 -5.95 -1.52
C ALA A 585 11.56 -5.82 -0.88
N MET A 586 11.37 -4.71 -0.20
CA MET A 586 10.10 -4.20 0.24
C MET A 586 9.11 -4.15 -0.93
N LEU A 587 9.48 -3.59 -2.08
CA LEU A 587 8.64 -3.53 -3.29
C LEU A 587 8.33 -4.92 -3.89
N GLY A 588 9.01 -5.98 -3.44
CA GLY A 588 8.92 -7.32 -4.04
C GLY A 588 9.60 -7.41 -5.40
N LEU A 589 10.49 -6.46 -5.73
CA LEU A 589 11.21 -6.40 -7.00
C LEU A 589 12.54 -7.15 -6.93
N LEU A 590 13.28 -6.97 -5.84
CA LEU A 590 14.54 -7.66 -5.55
C LEU A 590 14.42 -8.48 -4.26
N ASP A 591 15.32 -9.41 -4.01
CA ASP A 591 15.53 -9.96 -2.67
C ASP A 591 16.50 -9.07 -1.88
N GLU A 592 16.70 -9.38 -0.59
CA GLU A 592 17.62 -8.64 0.30
C GLU A 592 19.10 -8.76 -0.12
N GLN A 593 19.41 -9.60 -1.12
CA GLN A 593 20.74 -9.77 -1.71
C GLN A 593 20.89 -9.01 -3.04
N GLY A 594 19.81 -8.42 -3.56
CA GLY A 594 19.78 -7.67 -4.81
C GLY A 594 19.55 -8.51 -6.06
N ALA A 595 19.05 -9.75 -5.92
CA ALA A 595 18.63 -10.58 -7.05
C ALA A 595 17.14 -10.38 -7.37
N PRO A 596 16.72 -10.41 -8.64
CA PRO A 596 15.31 -10.26 -9.03
C PRO A 596 14.45 -11.41 -8.50
N VAL A 597 13.26 -11.07 -7.97
CA VAL A 597 12.32 -12.03 -7.35
C VAL A 597 11.42 -12.73 -8.38
N SER A 598 11.18 -12.09 -9.53
CA SER A 598 10.51 -12.68 -10.69
C SER A 598 11.29 -12.35 -11.96
N ALA A 599 11.26 -13.27 -12.93
CA ALA A 599 11.79 -12.98 -14.26
C ALA A 599 10.80 -12.07 -15.02
N MET A 600 11.32 -10.94 -15.52
CA MET A 600 10.66 -9.97 -16.40
C MET A 600 9.41 -9.26 -15.87
N GLY A 601 9.57 -7.99 -15.50
CA GLY A 601 8.48 -7.00 -15.40
C GLY A 601 8.10 -6.42 -16.77
N LEU A 602 7.87 -7.27 -17.76
CA LEU A 602 7.47 -6.87 -19.11
C LEU A 602 5.95 -7.00 -19.26
N ILE A 603 5.28 -5.85 -19.45
CA ILE A 603 3.94 -5.80 -20.02
C ILE A 603 4.11 -6.10 -21.52
N VAL A 604 3.79 -7.32 -21.94
CA VAL A 604 3.71 -7.70 -23.35
C VAL A 604 2.27 -7.44 -23.81
N SER A 605 2.09 -6.72 -24.92
CA SER A 605 0.77 -6.53 -25.55
C SER A 605 0.22 -7.88 -26.02
N GLU A 606 -1.09 -8.08 -25.86
CA GLU A 606 -1.83 -9.22 -26.40
C GLU A 606 -1.79 -9.23 -27.94
N GLU A 607 -0.71 -9.72 -28.54
CA GLU A 607 -0.70 -10.12 -29.96
C GLU A 607 0.48 -11.04 -30.37
N ALA A 608 1.29 -11.55 -29.43
CA ALA A 608 2.37 -12.49 -29.74
C ALA A 608 1.96 -13.95 -29.43
N SER A 609 2.10 -14.78 -30.46
CA SER A 609 1.66 -16.16 -30.61
C SER A 609 2.10 -17.15 -29.51
N GLU A 610 1.21 -18.12 -29.28
CA GLU A 610 1.49 -19.41 -28.64
C GLU A 610 2.78 -20.04 -29.17
N THR A 611 3.81 -20.16 -28.33
CA THR A 611 4.65 -21.36 -28.17
C THR A 611 5.78 -21.07 -27.15
N ASP A 612 5.98 -22.04 -26.25
CA ASP A 612 7.13 -22.28 -25.36
C ASP A 612 6.94 -22.03 -23.86
N VAL A 613 6.74 -23.15 -23.14
CA VAL A 613 6.74 -23.26 -21.68
C VAL A 613 8.09 -23.87 -21.25
N PRO A 614 8.90 -23.18 -20.42
CA PRO A 614 9.96 -23.83 -19.66
C PRO A 614 9.50 -24.25 -18.25
N GLU A 615 9.99 -25.41 -17.83
CA GLU A 615 9.72 -26.13 -16.57
C GLU A 615 10.05 -25.38 -15.26
N PRO A 616 9.48 -25.82 -14.11
CA PRO A 616 9.38 -25.02 -12.89
C PRO A 616 10.68 -24.99 -12.09
N GLN A 617 11.26 -23.79 -11.91
CA GLN A 617 12.32 -23.56 -10.94
C GLN A 617 11.76 -23.15 -9.57
N GLN A 618 12.32 -23.78 -8.54
CA GLN A 618 11.90 -23.77 -7.14
C GLN A 618 11.59 -22.38 -6.57
N ALA A 619 10.37 -22.23 -6.06
CA ALA A 619 9.88 -21.02 -5.40
C ALA A 619 10.69 -20.67 -4.15
N LYS A 620 11.43 -19.56 -4.19
CA LYS A 620 11.95 -18.87 -3.01
C LYS A 620 10.91 -17.88 -2.49
N VAL A 621 10.84 -17.79 -1.16
CA VAL A 621 9.72 -17.24 -0.38
C VAL A 621 9.64 -15.71 -0.48
N THR A 622 8.65 -15.20 -1.22
CA THR A 622 8.19 -13.80 -1.17
C THR A 622 7.36 -13.52 0.09
N GLY A 623 7.56 -12.37 0.74
CA GLY A 623 6.73 -11.90 1.88
C GLY A 623 5.26 -11.66 1.49
N ARG A 624 4.36 -11.57 2.48
CA ARG A 624 2.93 -11.30 2.21
C ARG A 624 2.71 -9.83 1.84
N LEU A 625 1.62 -9.55 1.13
CA LEU A 625 1.22 -8.19 0.76
C LEU A 625 0.84 -7.39 2.02
N CYS A 626 1.46 -6.24 2.17
CA CYS A 626 1.24 -5.28 3.24
C CYS A 626 -0.01 -4.45 2.94
N LYS A 627 -0.98 -4.45 3.86
CA LYS A 627 -2.25 -3.74 3.69
C LYS A 627 -2.13 -2.22 3.74
N GLU A 628 -1.02 -1.70 4.27
CA GLU A 628 -0.77 -0.25 4.36
C GLU A 628 -0.04 0.31 3.15
N CYS A 629 0.98 -0.39 2.63
CA CYS A 629 1.79 0.11 1.51
C CYS A 629 1.73 -0.75 0.24
N ASN A 630 0.88 -1.77 0.18
CA ASN A 630 0.70 -2.67 -0.97
C ASN A 630 2.00 -3.34 -1.47
N HIS A 631 2.90 -3.67 -0.55
CA HIS A 631 4.19 -4.30 -0.85
C HIS A 631 4.28 -5.71 -0.29
N ARG A 632 4.91 -6.63 -1.03
CA ARG A 632 5.06 -8.04 -0.65
C ARG A 632 6.24 -8.26 0.31
N ALA A 633 6.18 -7.56 1.43
CA ALA A 633 7.26 -7.37 2.38
C ALA A 633 6.89 -7.70 3.83
N VAL A 634 5.70 -8.27 4.03
CA VAL A 634 5.28 -8.71 5.36
C VAL A 634 5.97 -10.03 5.68
N ILE A 635 6.90 -9.97 6.62
CA ILE A 635 7.61 -11.09 7.23
C ILE A 635 7.04 -11.36 8.62
N ARG A 636 7.36 -12.51 9.23
CA ARG A 636 7.08 -12.74 10.65
C ARG A 636 8.34 -12.59 11.47
N GLN A 637 8.34 -11.68 12.43
CA GLN A 637 9.44 -11.42 13.36
C GLN A 637 8.88 -11.31 14.78
N GLY A 638 9.34 -12.17 15.69
CA GLY A 638 8.87 -12.17 17.09
C GLY A 638 7.39 -12.51 17.27
N GLY A 639 6.79 -13.31 16.36
CA GLY A 639 5.36 -13.63 16.34
C GLY A 639 4.50 -12.57 15.62
N CYS A 640 5.02 -11.36 15.46
CA CYS A 640 4.37 -10.28 14.74
C CYS A 640 4.62 -10.33 13.24
N SER A 641 3.57 -10.07 12.47
CA SER A 641 3.66 -9.86 11.03
C SER A 641 4.20 -8.45 10.81
N HIS A 642 5.49 -8.31 10.51
CA HIS A 642 6.11 -7.02 10.30
C HIS A 642 6.25 -6.74 8.80
N CYS A 643 5.73 -5.61 8.35
CA CYS A 643 5.91 -5.13 6.99
C CYS A 643 7.24 -4.39 6.91
N THR A 644 8.28 -5.06 6.41
CA THR A 644 9.58 -4.40 6.18
C THR A 644 9.42 -3.18 5.26
N ALA A 645 8.38 -3.24 4.41
CA ALA A 645 7.63 -2.21 3.68
C ALA A 645 7.54 -0.75 4.13
N CYS A 646 7.07 -0.60 5.34
CA CYS A 646 6.60 0.70 5.84
C CYS A 646 6.60 0.70 7.36
N GLY A 647 7.19 -0.33 7.98
CA GLY A 647 7.15 -0.55 9.41
C GLY A 647 5.80 -1.03 9.94
N ALA A 648 4.78 -1.24 9.09
CA ALA A 648 3.45 -1.66 9.53
C ALA A 648 3.52 -3.00 10.26
N VAL A 649 3.13 -3.00 11.53
CA VAL A 649 3.01 -4.20 12.35
C VAL A 649 1.60 -4.74 12.20
N GLY A 650 1.47 -5.81 11.42
CA GLY A 650 0.28 -6.66 11.35
C GLY A 650 0.24 -7.69 12.49
N ASP A 651 -0.58 -8.72 12.29
CA ASP A 651 -0.97 -9.66 13.34
C ASP A 651 0.22 -10.28 14.12
N CYS A 652 0.19 -10.14 15.45
CA CYS A 652 1.10 -10.74 16.41
C CYS A 652 0.52 -12.03 17.00
N GLY A 653 1.22 -13.15 16.81
CA GLY A 653 0.87 -14.47 17.31
C GLY A 653 2.08 -15.37 17.52
#